data_AF-A0A371CEM7-F1
#
_entry.id   AF-A0A371CEM7-F1
#
_cell.length_a   1.000
_cell.length_b   1.000
_cell.length_c   1.000
_cell.angle_alpha   90.00
_cell.angle_beta   90.00
_cell.angle_gamma   90.00
#
_symmetry.space_group_name_H-M   'P 1'
#
loop_
_entity.id
_entity.type
_entity.pdbx_description
1 polymer ?
#
loop_
_entity_poly.entity_id
_entity_poly.type
_entity_poly.pdbx_seq_one_letter_code
_entity_poly.pdbx_strand_id
1 'polypeptide(L)'
;MNQPDPKANVRPLAIRGNSWYSETGEQDSSQQTSMPSSPSQRLLGSTAASSLAVSPVGWATRAGITLPLFRKASMILPNTGQRVRRQVTFSNEEGRLVPQTIKITPEELEALADANANANANANNFQTTYQNYNSITEFGEPNSSSSPNSPEPDPERSFNYAVSTVDSPTMCHRHKPKPTGVFGKLKYYATGAWIDPEAKVVLKCSVGYLLGTVFVYNDRLSRLLGNGDSKHMVATSVIYFHPGRTMGSMVEALIFASIALLYSFCVCSLSMLVSAFLVDLHMRLLAYIIDLVIFCAVGLGTLAFVKQKMDLPTFNTATSLACVCLVSVLTKEGNVQQGRISLEQLNQIFLLAITGCTVSALVCVTLWRTSAVTELKQSISNTMDIYGDMLLYLTRQFMRAVDVDSVEYIELKAKLRAQLSCFRNIRHAKLELYLTGREDEYHQLEKLVHHMNSIHQHLNALTSGVETEHSTLTRKKLSQLFKDSPIRKRHSLKRTLSTPGSSLPSPNFASTKPNEPTITPENLFDVFLYHLGPPMKSFSLTMKRILHGSELDKCDAEADVAQYQRSLGLAEELFCEARKKALAEVYGLGLFKRRHNDEFITDWEQVAASCGNFSLLLEEMASEVQKLLGSIEGYLTIRENDERSYRWLWGGKHREPTAAEEAETSQRSAVNKIISGRKTMAFMTRQSDLLEEGFAGRMHDDLNSALTKKAKHGELEKPSMSFRLWKRLRVFRRRDVQFGIRVGIGAAMFATPAYMPSLQPIFYTWRGEWGLISYVVIMSKSVGGTTWTAWKRIIGTFLGAMCAYVSWVLFPENEYMLALIGAAISYPCFRIIVTWKDNNAFGRFVLLTFNITAVYSYSLYLGDNDNDDDEGGLRPLVGTIAFHRFVSVCAGVMWAFLVTVLLLPNKARVNLKHGLCSLWLRMGLTWKDPLASQFDPATGGYRLVGLAEQPQLQNTLIQLDGLLKHAPNEFRLKGRFPKNTYDNILKSTQKILDAFQNLRLVIEKDPTTTPHEAVLLKSTLAERTELSHRIFLRFYMLASAMKLGFPFPDNLPSTKHSRDRMMVKLNIYRGSQPEEYEQNNVMAAGSEITDNDFALLYIYILVCVTITSELEILAKLMQDLFGVIDEEMFDISYS
;
A
#
# COMPACT_ATOMS: atom_id res chain seq x y z
N MET A 1 -17.61 12.57 59.53
CA MET A 1 -17.95 13.67 60.46
C MET A 1 -17.07 14.87 60.10
N ASN A 2 -17.52 16.09 60.39
CA ASN A 2 -17.11 17.29 59.64
C ASN A 2 -15.70 17.84 59.99
N GLN A 3 -15.05 18.40 58.96
CA GLN A 3 -14.39 19.73 58.84
C GLN A 3 -14.11 20.57 60.11
N PRO A 4 -13.07 21.43 60.12
CA PRO A 4 -13.12 22.66 59.30
C PRO A 4 -11.82 23.18 58.62
N ASP A 5 -12.06 23.92 57.53
CA ASP A 5 -11.24 24.95 56.85
C ASP A 5 -11.04 26.23 57.74
N PRO A 6 -10.20 27.27 57.45
CA PRO A 6 -10.18 27.98 56.15
C PRO A 6 -8.97 28.89 55.69
N LYS A 7 -8.95 29.24 54.37
CA LYS A 7 -8.80 30.58 53.69
C LYS A 7 -7.72 31.63 54.16
N ALA A 8 -7.17 32.57 53.34
CA ALA A 8 -7.18 32.89 51.90
C ALA A 8 -6.20 34.09 51.57
N ASN A 9 -6.27 34.64 50.34
CA ASN A 9 -5.63 35.85 49.73
C ASN A 9 -4.38 35.55 48.84
N VAL A 10 -4.34 35.74 47.51
CA VAL A 10 -4.79 36.80 46.54
C VAL A 10 -3.83 38.02 46.45
N ARG A 11 -3.13 38.19 45.31
CA ARG A 11 -2.93 39.45 44.50
C ARG A 11 -1.94 39.28 43.29
N PRO A 12 -1.82 40.23 42.33
CA PRO A 12 -1.70 39.92 40.88
C PRO A 12 -0.43 40.43 40.13
N LEU A 13 -0.45 40.36 38.78
CA LEU A 13 0.50 40.99 37.85
C LEU A 13 0.50 42.54 37.92
N ALA A 14 1.69 43.17 37.77
CA ALA A 14 1.91 44.35 36.89
C ALA A 14 3.40 44.79 36.77
N ILE A 15 3.85 44.97 35.53
CA ILE A 15 4.68 46.03 34.91
C ILE A 15 5.59 46.96 35.80
N ARG A 16 6.86 47.07 35.41
CA ARG A 16 7.83 48.20 35.57
C ARG A 16 8.89 48.11 34.45
N GLY A 17 9.57 49.16 33.96
CA GLY A 17 9.44 50.61 34.19
C GLY A 17 10.80 51.36 34.32
N ASN A 18 11.27 52.00 33.23
CA ASN A 18 12.28 53.10 33.13
C ASN A 18 13.74 52.79 33.57
N SER A 19 14.83 53.48 33.15
CA SER A 19 15.15 54.66 32.28
C SER A 19 16.68 54.58 31.90
N TRP A 20 17.34 55.35 31.01
CA TRP A 20 17.40 56.81 30.71
C TRP A 20 17.92 57.12 29.27
N TYR A 21 17.44 58.23 28.67
CA TYR A 21 18.07 59.22 27.74
C TYR A 21 19.03 58.78 26.59
N SER A 22 18.87 59.29 25.36
CA SER A 22 18.96 60.73 25.00
C SER A 22 18.40 61.05 23.59
N GLU A 23 17.97 62.31 23.37
CA GLU A 23 17.64 62.88 22.04
C GLU A 23 17.70 64.44 22.10
N THR A 24 17.69 65.13 20.93
CA THR A 24 17.85 66.59 20.66
C THR A 24 19.28 67.16 20.86
N GLY A 25 19.87 68.00 19.99
CA GLY A 25 19.57 68.49 18.62
C GLY A 25 20.86 68.47 17.75
N GLU A 26 21.15 69.34 16.74
CA GLU A 26 20.41 70.41 16.03
C GLU A 26 21.19 70.81 14.72
N GLN A 27 20.59 71.65 13.86
CA GLN A 27 21.15 72.52 12.77
C GLN A 27 21.82 71.97 11.48
N ASP A 28 21.40 72.62 10.38
CA ASP A 28 22.12 73.06 9.16
C ASP A 28 22.63 72.11 8.03
N SER A 29 21.76 72.00 7.02
CA SER A 29 21.99 72.55 5.65
C SER A 29 22.63 71.69 4.51
N SER A 30 22.06 71.93 3.31
CA SER A 30 22.60 71.72 1.95
C SER A 30 22.66 70.30 1.34
N GLN A 31 21.96 70.17 0.18
CA GLN A 31 22.36 69.56 -1.11
C GLN A 31 23.10 68.19 -1.12
N GLN A 32 22.79 67.21 -1.98
CA GLN A 32 22.27 67.30 -3.35
C GLN A 32 21.62 65.97 -3.84
N THR A 33 20.77 66.10 -4.85
CA THR A 33 20.21 65.10 -5.79
C THR A 33 21.22 64.04 -6.34
N SER A 34 20.89 62.87 -6.90
CA SER A 34 19.64 62.36 -7.53
C SER A 34 19.59 60.81 -7.68
N MET A 35 18.37 60.29 -7.89
CA MET A 35 17.98 59.05 -8.61
C MET A 35 18.40 59.09 -10.13
N PRO A 36 18.08 58.13 -11.08
CA PRO A 36 16.99 57.14 -11.07
C PRO A 36 17.12 55.78 -11.82
N SER A 37 16.07 54.97 -11.63
CA SER A 37 15.32 54.15 -12.63
C SER A 37 15.94 52.96 -13.41
N SER A 38 15.09 51.94 -13.57
CA SER A 38 15.12 50.93 -14.63
C SER A 38 14.84 51.50 -16.03
N PRO A 39 14.97 50.69 -17.08
CA PRO A 39 13.78 50.45 -17.92
C PRO A 39 13.58 48.99 -18.36
N SER A 40 12.47 48.75 -19.05
CA SER A 40 12.02 47.45 -19.55
C SER A 40 11.61 47.52 -21.03
N GLN A 41 11.79 46.41 -21.78
CA GLN A 41 11.25 46.04 -23.12
C GLN A 41 12.29 45.12 -23.82
N ARG A 42 12.02 44.32 -24.86
CA ARG A 42 10.93 43.45 -25.34
C ARG A 42 11.42 42.91 -26.71
N LEU A 43 11.09 41.64 -27.04
CA LEU A 43 10.92 41.07 -28.40
C LEU A 43 12.11 40.51 -29.24
N LEU A 44 11.90 39.24 -29.63
CA LEU A 44 12.24 38.53 -30.90
C LEU A 44 13.68 38.12 -31.22
N GLY A 45 13.86 36.84 -31.61
CA GLY A 45 15.08 36.30 -32.24
C GLY A 45 15.31 34.80 -31.95
N SER A 46 15.10 33.95 -32.95
CA SER A 46 15.03 32.47 -32.88
C SER A 46 16.35 31.69 -32.68
N THR A 47 16.19 30.35 -32.57
CA THR A 47 17.12 29.23 -32.87
C THR A 47 18.14 28.72 -31.83
N ALA A 48 17.88 27.49 -31.37
CA ALA A 48 18.78 26.36 -31.07
C ALA A 48 20.05 26.53 -30.19
N ALA A 49 20.00 25.95 -28.98
CA ALA A 49 21.14 25.25 -28.35
C ALA A 49 20.65 24.28 -27.24
N SER A 50 21.48 23.30 -26.91
CA SER A 50 21.19 22.11 -26.12
C SER A 50 21.66 22.16 -24.64
N SER A 51 21.02 21.30 -23.83
CA SER A 51 21.53 20.56 -22.65
C SER A 51 22.10 21.29 -21.40
N LEU A 52 22.34 20.47 -20.36
CA LEU A 52 23.03 20.74 -19.08
C LEU A 52 22.30 21.53 -17.98
N ALA A 53 21.46 20.81 -17.21
CA ALA A 53 21.16 21.17 -15.82
C ALA A 53 22.33 20.76 -14.90
N VAL A 54 23.22 21.71 -14.60
CA VAL A 54 24.36 21.51 -13.67
C VAL A 54 23.88 21.57 -12.22
N SER A 55 24.38 20.69 -11.36
CA SER A 55 24.01 20.65 -9.94
C SER A 55 24.58 21.85 -9.15
N PRO A 56 24.04 22.21 -7.97
CA PRO A 56 24.41 23.43 -7.24
C PRO A 56 25.87 23.48 -6.71
N VAL A 57 26.69 22.46 -6.98
CA VAL A 57 28.06 22.34 -6.45
C VAL A 57 29.07 23.11 -7.30
N GLY A 58 28.83 23.29 -8.60
CA GLY A 58 29.79 23.88 -9.53
C GLY A 58 30.04 25.39 -9.41
N TRP A 59 29.18 26.13 -8.69
CA TRP A 59 29.33 27.59 -8.52
C TRP A 59 30.15 27.98 -7.29
N ALA A 60 30.26 27.11 -6.29
CA ALA A 60 30.97 27.41 -5.04
C ALA A 60 32.51 27.37 -5.19
N THR A 61 33.03 26.51 -6.07
CA THR A 61 34.47 26.30 -6.29
C THR A 61 35.17 27.44 -7.03
N ARG A 62 34.44 28.36 -7.67
CA ARG A 62 35.02 29.51 -8.40
C ARG A 62 35.09 30.82 -7.60
N ALA A 63 34.54 30.85 -6.39
CA ALA A 63 34.37 32.07 -5.58
C ALA A 63 35.20 32.13 -4.28
N GLY A 64 35.90 31.05 -3.91
CA GLY A 64 36.83 31.08 -2.76
C GLY A 64 36.19 31.27 -1.38
N ILE A 65 34.91 30.95 -1.21
CA ILE A 65 34.18 31.14 0.06
C ILE A 65 34.20 29.87 0.90
N THR A 66 34.85 29.91 2.06
CA THR A 66 34.80 28.84 3.07
C THR A 66 33.49 28.87 3.87
N LEU A 67 32.70 27.79 3.82
CA LEU A 67 31.49 27.61 4.64
C LEU A 67 31.72 26.63 5.81
N PRO A 68 31.35 26.98 7.06
CA PRO A 68 31.55 26.10 8.21
C PRO A 68 30.40 25.07 8.36
N LEU A 69 30.72 23.79 8.20
CA LEU A 69 29.80 22.68 8.43
C LEU A 69 29.74 22.28 9.92
N PHE A 70 28.88 22.95 10.70
CA PHE A 70 28.50 22.49 12.05
C PHE A 70 26.98 22.39 12.22
N ARG A 71 26.45 21.16 12.13
CA ARG A 71 25.05 20.87 12.46
C ARG A 71 24.90 20.74 13.99
N LYS A 72 24.64 21.86 14.68
CA LYS A 72 24.41 21.88 16.13
C LYS A 72 23.10 21.17 16.49
N ALA A 73 23.18 20.00 17.12
CA ALA A 73 22.06 19.37 17.82
C ALA A 73 22.13 19.70 19.32
N SER A 74 21.02 20.13 19.92
CA SER A 74 20.89 20.33 21.37
C SER A 74 19.72 19.52 21.91
N MET A 75 19.99 18.65 22.88
CA MET A 75 18.98 17.88 23.60
C MET A 75 18.69 18.54 24.96
N ILE A 76 17.46 18.42 25.44
CA ILE A 76 17.07 18.86 26.80
C ILE A 76 16.59 17.60 27.52
N LEU A 77 17.18 17.32 28.69
CA LEU A 77 16.83 16.15 29.50
C LEU A 77 15.49 16.39 30.22
N PRO A 78 14.54 15.44 30.16
CA PRO A 78 13.13 15.70 30.48
C PRO A 78 12.84 15.94 31.98
N ASN A 79 13.74 15.58 32.89
CA ASN A 79 13.52 15.68 34.34
C ASN A 79 14.37 16.73 35.07
N THR A 80 15.32 17.41 34.41
CA THR A 80 16.19 18.42 35.06
C THR A 80 16.30 19.74 34.32
N GLY A 81 15.80 19.85 33.08
CA GLY A 81 15.82 21.09 32.29
C GLY A 81 17.21 21.59 31.88
N GLN A 82 18.29 20.93 32.32
CA GLN A 82 19.66 21.35 32.03
C GLN A 82 20.04 21.08 30.56
N ARG A 83 20.73 22.04 29.95
CA ARG A 83 21.03 22.08 28.52
C ARG A 83 22.47 21.65 28.24
N VAL A 84 22.72 20.34 28.25
CA VAL A 84 24.07 19.77 28.03
C VAL A 84 24.47 19.87 26.56
N ARG A 85 25.67 20.39 26.29
CA ARG A 85 26.33 20.34 24.97
C ARG A 85 27.34 19.17 24.97
N ARG A 86 27.15 18.16 24.12
CA ARG A 86 28.19 17.15 23.86
C ARG A 86 29.21 17.74 22.88
N GLN A 87 30.47 17.90 23.32
CA GLN A 87 31.63 17.83 22.42
C GLN A 87 32.05 16.36 22.33
N VAL A 88 32.49 15.94 21.14
CA VAL A 88 33.08 14.61 20.94
C VAL A 88 34.59 14.75 21.07
N THR A 89 35.19 13.99 21.99
CA THR A 89 36.64 13.95 22.24
C THR A 89 37.12 12.52 22.13
N PHE A 90 38.16 12.29 21.32
CA PHE A 90 38.90 11.02 21.28
C PHE A 90 40.24 11.20 22.00
N SER A 91 40.67 10.16 22.73
CA SER A 91 41.92 10.12 23.48
C SER A 91 42.83 8.99 22.99
N ASN A 92 44.12 9.28 22.79
CA ASN A 92 45.16 8.26 22.68
C ASN A 92 45.88 8.07 24.03
N GLU A 93 46.66 6.99 24.15
CA GLU A 93 47.17 6.45 25.44
C GLU A 93 48.18 7.33 26.20
N GLU A 94 48.64 8.46 25.64
CA GLU A 94 49.46 9.45 26.35
C GLU A 94 48.74 10.81 26.38
N GLY A 95 48.21 11.17 27.55
CA GLY A 95 47.26 12.27 27.73
C GLY A 95 47.82 13.69 27.54
N ARG A 96 48.07 14.11 26.30
CA ARG A 96 48.31 15.52 25.92
C ARG A 96 47.39 15.99 24.79
N LEU A 97 46.82 17.17 24.98
CA LEU A 97 45.95 17.85 24.02
C LEU A 97 46.79 18.71 23.05
N VAL A 98 46.65 18.49 21.74
CA VAL A 98 47.20 19.37 20.69
C VAL A 98 46.14 19.54 19.60
N PRO A 99 45.80 20.79 19.18
CA PRO A 99 44.88 21.00 18.07
C PRO A 99 45.61 20.83 16.72
N GLN A 100 45.19 19.86 15.90
CA GLN A 100 45.61 19.78 14.49
C GLN A 100 44.56 20.42 13.57
N THR A 101 44.95 21.51 12.92
CA THR A 101 44.31 21.96 11.67
C THR A 101 44.83 21.13 10.52
N ILE A 102 43.94 20.41 9.83
CA ILE A 102 44.27 19.74 8.56
C ILE A 102 44.44 20.83 7.49
N LYS A 103 45.67 21.10 7.09
CA LYS A 103 45.97 21.79 5.83
C LYS A 103 46.14 20.72 4.75
N ILE A 104 45.18 20.64 3.84
CA ILE A 104 45.34 19.87 2.59
C ILE A 104 46.41 20.60 1.77
N THR A 105 47.48 19.91 1.37
CA THR A 105 48.49 20.50 0.50
C THR A 105 48.02 20.52 -0.96
N PRO A 106 48.56 21.40 -1.83
CA PRO A 106 48.20 21.39 -3.25
C PRO A 106 48.42 20.01 -3.90
N GLU A 107 49.50 19.34 -3.52
CA GLU A 107 49.89 17.99 -3.97
C GLU A 107 48.84 16.92 -3.61
N GLU A 108 48.20 17.00 -2.44
CA GLU A 108 47.12 16.09 -2.05
C GLU A 108 45.83 16.32 -2.85
N LEU A 109 45.58 17.57 -3.29
CA LEU A 109 44.45 17.90 -4.16
C LEU A 109 44.70 17.46 -5.60
N GLU A 110 45.94 17.56 -6.06
CA GLU A 110 46.40 17.10 -7.37
C GLU A 110 46.38 15.56 -7.44
N ALA A 111 46.86 14.86 -6.40
CA ALA A 111 46.73 13.41 -6.27
C ALA A 111 45.26 12.93 -6.24
N LEU A 112 44.33 13.72 -5.70
CA LEU A 112 42.89 13.44 -5.74
C LEU A 112 42.28 13.69 -7.13
N ALA A 113 42.77 14.68 -7.87
CA ALA A 113 42.41 14.90 -9.27
C ALA A 113 42.91 13.76 -10.16
N ASP A 114 44.16 13.33 -9.98
CA ASP A 114 44.80 12.22 -10.71
C ASP A 114 44.16 10.87 -10.38
N ALA A 115 43.77 10.63 -9.13
CA ALA A 115 43.00 9.43 -8.77
C ALA A 115 41.65 9.37 -9.50
N ASN A 116 40.98 10.52 -9.66
CA ASN A 116 39.70 10.63 -10.34
C ASN A 116 39.85 10.59 -11.89
N ALA A 117 40.95 11.11 -12.43
CA ALA A 117 41.33 10.98 -13.83
C ALA A 117 41.66 9.51 -14.19
N ASN A 118 42.42 8.81 -13.34
CA ASN A 118 42.74 7.40 -13.51
C ASN A 118 41.50 6.49 -13.36
N ALA A 119 40.54 6.86 -12.50
CA ALA A 119 39.25 6.16 -12.42
C ALA A 119 38.45 6.24 -13.75
N ASN A 120 38.41 7.43 -14.36
CA ASN A 120 37.75 7.63 -15.67
C ASN A 120 38.54 7.01 -16.84
N ALA A 121 39.87 7.02 -16.79
CA ALA A 121 40.71 6.34 -17.78
C ALA A 121 40.52 4.82 -17.75
N ASN A 122 40.42 4.22 -16.56
CA ASN A 122 40.12 2.80 -16.39
C ASN A 122 38.71 2.43 -16.87
N ALA A 123 37.71 3.29 -16.67
CA ALA A 123 36.36 3.10 -17.21
C ALA A 123 36.34 3.09 -18.75
N ASN A 124 37.06 4.02 -19.39
CA ASN A 124 37.18 4.07 -20.85
C ASN A 124 37.96 2.86 -21.41
N ASN A 125 39.06 2.46 -20.76
CA ASN A 125 39.83 1.27 -21.15
C ASN A 125 39.01 -0.03 -21.04
N PHE A 126 38.11 -0.13 -20.06
CA PHE A 126 37.16 -1.26 -19.98
C PHE A 126 36.26 -1.35 -21.22
N GLN A 127 35.85 -0.19 -21.76
CA GLN A 127 34.92 -0.12 -22.89
C GLN A 127 35.60 -0.40 -24.24
N THR A 128 36.85 0.01 -24.44
CA THR A 128 37.67 -0.39 -25.61
C THR A 128 38.11 -1.86 -25.54
N THR A 129 38.35 -2.42 -24.35
CA THR A 129 38.68 -3.85 -24.19
C THR A 129 37.52 -4.75 -24.62
N TYR A 130 36.28 -4.35 -24.31
CA TYR A 130 35.06 -5.04 -24.77
C TYR A 130 34.82 -4.92 -26.29
N GLN A 131 35.30 -3.87 -26.95
CA GLN A 131 35.19 -3.75 -28.42
C GLN A 131 36.26 -4.58 -29.15
N ASN A 132 37.50 -4.60 -28.64
CA ASN A 132 38.60 -5.34 -29.28
C ASN A 132 38.50 -6.87 -29.13
N TYR A 133 37.66 -7.39 -28.23
CA TYR A 133 37.47 -8.84 -28.09
C TYR A 133 36.50 -9.43 -29.13
N ASN A 134 35.62 -8.62 -29.72
CA ASN A 134 34.70 -9.06 -30.77
C ASN A 134 35.37 -9.25 -32.15
N SER A 135 36.61 -8.80 -32.32
CA SER A 135 37.35 -8.86 -33.60
C SER A 135 38.39 -10.00 -33.68
N ILE A 136 38.35 -10.98 -32.77
CA ILE A 136 39.39 -12.02 -32.65
C ILE A 136 38.81 -13.45 -32.81
N THR A 137 37.50 -13.62 -32.98
CA THR A 137 36.86 -14.93 -33.23
C THR A 137 36.54 -15.17 -34.70
N GLU A 138 37.58 -15.24 -35.53
CA GLU A 138 37.55 -15.97 -36.81
C GLU A 138 38.57 -17.11 -36.76
N PHE A 139 38.08 -18.35 -36.68
CA PHE A 139 38.88 -19.55 -36.94
C PHE A 139 38.34 -20.21 -38.20
N GLY A 140 39.20 -20.36 -39.21
CA GLY A 140 38.77 -20.70 -40.57
C GLY A 140 38.55 -22.19 -40.84
N GLU A 141 37.69 -22.46 -41.84
CA GLU A 141 37.53 -23.76 -42.48
C GLU A 141 38.39 -23.86 -43.77
N PRO A 142 38.75 -25.08 -44.22
CA PRO A 142 39.63 -25.28 -45.37
C PRO A 142 38.91 -25.23 -46.74
N ASN A 143 39.67 -24.77 -47.74
CA ASN A 143 39.27 -24.57 -49.14
C ASN A 143 38.49 -25.72 -49.82
N SER A 144 37.43 -25.35 -50.57
CA SER A 144 37.21 -25.89 -51.92
C SER A 144 36.43 -24.89 -52.80
N SER A 145 36.56 -25.03 -54.12
CA SER A 145 36.33 -23.96 -55.11
C SER A 145 35.00 -24.03 -55.86
N SER A 146 34.28 -22.90 -56.01
CA SER A 146 33.76 -22.39 -57.30
C SER A 146 32.89 -21.12 -57.14
N SER A 147 32.82 -20.32 -58.20
CA SER A 147 32.01 -19.10 -58.36
C SER A 147 31.36 -19.13 -59.77
N PRO A 148 30.45 -18.20 -60.20
CA PRO A 148 30.04 -16.94 -59.56
C PRO A 148 28.53 -16.53 -59.67
N ASN A 149 28.22 -15.32 -59.16
CA ASN A 149 27.13 -14.38 -59.54
C ASN A 149 25.71 -14.46 -58.94
N SER A 150 25.48 -13.75 -57.82
CA SER A 150 24.65 -12.51 -57.76
C SER A 150 24.68 -11.91 -56.32
N PRO A 151 24.47 -10.59 -56.12
CA PRO A 151 24.70 -9.95 -54.82
C PRO A 151 23.45 -9.92 -53.91
N GLU A 152 23.56 -10.51 -52.72
CA GLU A 152 22.65 -10.24 -51.58
C GLU A 152 23.13 -9.02 -50.76
N PRO A 153 22.23 -8.31 -50.05
CA PRO A 153 22.58 -7.14 -49.25
C PRO A 153 23.01 -7.48 -47.80
N ASP A 154 24.10 -6.87 -47.33
CA ASP A 154 24.64 -7.07 -45.98
C ASP A 154 23.63 -6.80 -44.83
N PRO A 155 23.45 -7.75 -43.88
CA PRO A 155 22.55 -7.56 -42.74
C PRO A 155 23.08 -6.54 -41.72
N GLU A 156 24.40 -6.35 -41.61
CA GLU A 156 24.99 -5.45 -40.59
C GLU A 156 24.71 -3.95 -40.86
N ARG A 157 24.56 -3.57 -42.13
CA ARG A 157 24.30 -2.16 -42.50
C ARG A 157 22.88 -1.72 -42.11
N SER A 158 21.96 -2.68 -42.07
CA SER A 158 20.57 -2.50 -41.61
C SER A 158 20.48 -2.28 -40.10
N PHE A 159 21.40 -2.87 -39.33
CA PHE A 159 21.38 -2.82 -37.87
C PHE A 159 21.85 -1.47 -37.31
N ASN A 160 22.89 -0.88 -37.91
CA ASN A 160 23.48 0.37 -37.42
C ASN A 160 22.68 1.64 -37.78
N TYR A 161 21.83 1.61 -38.82
CA TYR A 161 20.95 2.74 -39.15
C TYR A 161 19.74 2.89 -38.21
N ALA A 162 19.36 1.84 -37.48
CA ALA A 162 18.25 1.87 -36.53
C ALA A 162 18.63 2.40 -35.13
N VAL A 163 19.94 2.58 -34.86
CA VAL A 163 20.48 2.88 -33.51
C VAL A 163 20.87 4.36 -33.35
N SER A 164 21.04 5.11 -34.44
CA SER A 164 21.49 6.51 -34.42
C SER A 164 20.38 7.56 -34.27
N THR A 165 19.10 7.17 -34.27
CA THR A 165 17.95 8.08 -34.03
C THR A 165 17.25 7.79 -32.70
N VAL A 166 17.97 7.96 -31.59
CA VAL A 166 17.37 8.02 -30.24
C VAL A 166 17.58 9.43 -29.68
N ASP A 167 16.80 10.36 -30.21
CA ASP A 167 16.65 11.68 -29.59
C ASP A 167 15.87 11.58 -28.27
N SER A 168 16.06 12.61 -27.44
CA SER A 168 15.53 12.74 -26.08
C SER A 168 14.02 12.45 -25.97
N PRO A 169 13.51 11.95 -24.82
CA PRO A 169 12.11 11.57 -24.65
C PRO A 169 11.18 12.79 -24.58
N THR A 170 10.82 13.34 -25.74
CA THR A 170 9.63 14.17 -25.88
C THR A 170 8.40 13.30 -25.59
N MET A 171 7.52 13.78 -24.70
CA MET A 171 6.25 13.13 -24.44
C MET A 171 5.46 12.97 -25.74
N CYS A 172 5.30 11.73 -26.20
CA CYS A 172 4.31 11.39 -27.22
C CYS A 172 2.91 11.53 -26.63
N HIS A 173 2.41 12.78 -26.55
CA HIS A 173 0.99 13.04 -26.56
C HIS A 173 0.43 12.44 -27.86
N ARG A 174 -0.16 11.24 -27.74
CA ARG A 174 -0.79 10.48 -28.83
C ARG A 174 -1.85 11.38 -29.47
N HIS A 175 -1.48 12.06 -30.56
CA HIS A 175 -2.39 12.94 -31.30
C HIS A 175 -3.54 12.08 -31.82
N LYS A 176 -4.71 12.22 -31.20
CA LYS A 176 -5.94 11.57 -31.68
C LYS A 176 -6.16 12.00 -33.13
N PRO A 177 -6.44 11.08 -34.08
CA PRO A 177 -6.63 11.44 -35.47
C PRO A 177 -7.76 12.47 -35.59
N LYS A 178 -7.50 13.58 -36.27
CA LYS A 178 -8.53 14.59 -36.56
C LYS A 178 -9.58 13.95 -37.48
N PRO A 179 -10.87 13.95 -37.12
CA PRO A 179 -11.89 13.30 -37.94
C PRO A 179 -12.09 14.06 -39.25
N THR A 180 -11.93 13.33 -40.37
CA THR A 180 -12.27 13.79 -41.71
C THR A 180 -13.77 13.58 -41.96
N GLY A 181 -14.47 14.63 -42.38
CA GLY A 181 -15.92 14.62 -42.64
C GLY A 181 -16.78 15.35 -41.60
N VAL A 182 -17.91 15.90 -42.04
CA VAL A 182 -18.81 16.74 -41.21
C VAL A 182 -19.45 15.92 -40.08
N PHE A 183 -19.96 14.72 -40.36
CA PHE A 183 -20.47 13.80 -39.34
C PHE A 183 -19.39 13.31 -38.37
N GLY A 184 -18.16 13.06 -38.87
CA GLY A 184 -17.02 12.70 -38.03
C GLY A 184 -16.65 13.82 -37.05
N LYS A 185 -16.62 15.07 -37.53
CA LYS A 185 -16.49 16.26 -36.67
C LYS A 185 -17.67 16.34 -35.70
N LEU A 186 -18.92 16.31 -36.15
CA LEU A 186 -20.09 16.44 -35.27
C LEU A 186 -20.12 15.36 -34.17
N LYS A 187 -19.72 14.11 -34.49
CA LYS A 187 -19.57 13.01 -33.51
C LYS A 187 -18.40 13.25 -32.54
N TYR A 188 -17.27 13.80 -33.01
CA TYR A 188 -16.15 14.24 -32.16
C TYR A 188 -16.55 15.41 -31.24
N TYR A 189 -17.42 16.32 -31.71
CA TYR A 189 -18.00 17.40 -30.92
C TYR A 189 -19.05 16.90 -29.90
N ALA A 190 -19.95 16.00 -30.27
CA ALA A 190 -20.91 15.39 -29.34
C ALA A 190 -20.26 14.46 -28.28
N THR A 191 -19.16 13.77 -28.64
CA THR A 191 -18.40 12.93 -27.68
C THR A 191 -17.42 13.73 -26.81
N GLY A 192 -17.30 15.05 -27.02
CA GLY A 192 -16.44 15.95 -26.27
C GLY A 192 -14.96 15.53 -26.30
N ALA A 193 -14.45 15.02 -27.42
CA ALA A 193 -13.18 14.30 -27.48
C ALA A 193 -11.92 15.13 -27.14
N TRP A 194 -12.03 16.47 -27.11
CA TRP A 194 -11.00 17.41 -26.63
C TRP A 194 -10.96 17.61 -25.10
N ILE A 195 -12.02 17.24 -24.38
CA ILE A 195 -12.06 17.43 -22.92
C ILE A 195 -11.23 16.34 -22.26
N ASP A 196 -10.37 16.72 -21.31
CA ASP A 196 -9.61 15.77 -20.48
C ASP A 196 -10.53 14.73 -19.85
N PRO A 197 -10.13 13.44 -19.78
CA PRO A 197 -10.99 12.38 -19.26
C PRO A 197 -11.44 12.64 -17.82
N GLU A 198 -10.58 13.22 -16.97
CA GLU A 198 -10.97 13.66 -15.62
C GLU A 198 -12.02 14.78 -15.66
N ALA A 199 -11.83 15.79 -16.51
CA ALA A 199 -12.75 16.92 -16.63
C ALA A 199 -14.13 16.48 -17.15
N LYS A 200 -14.21 15.46 -18.02
CA LYS A 200 -15.50 14.84 -18.42
C LYS A 200 -16.26 14.25 -17.24
N VAL A 201 -15.57 13.51 -16.36
CA VAL A 201 -16.18 12.90 -15.17
C VAL A 201 -16.67 13.96 -14.19
N VAL A 202 -15.89 15.03 -13.99
CA VAL A 202 -16.27 16.17 -13.13
C VAL A 202 -17.45 16.95 -13.70
N LEU A 203 -17.46 17.22 -15.02
CA LEU A 203 -18.56 17.92 -15.68
C LEU A 203 -19.85 17.09 -15.66
N LYS A 204 -19.75 15.76 -15.87
CA LYS A 204 -20.87 14.81 -15.69
C LYS A 204 -21.48 14.89 -14.29
N CYS A 205 -20.66 14.96 -13.24
CA CYS A 205 -21.14 15.17 -11.87
C CYS A 205 -21.82 16.53 -11.68
N SER A 206 -21.27 17.59 -12.27
CA SER A 206 -21.82 18.96 -12.18
C SER A 206 -23.18 19.08 -12.87
N VAL A 207 -23.36 18.45 -14.04
CA VAL A 207 -24.66 18.37 -14.74
C VAL A 207 -25.67 17.57 -13.91
N GLY A 208 -25.26 16.44 -13.31
CA GLY A 208 -26.15 15.69 -12.42
C GLY A 208 -26.59 16.49 -11.20
N TYR A 209 -25.68 17.26 -10.59
CA TYR A 209 -26.01 18.14 -9.47
C TYR A 209 -26.98 19.26 -9.89
N LEU A 210 -26.74 19.91 -11.04
CA LEU A 210 -27.66 20.91 -11.60
C LEU A 210 -29.06 20.32 -11.78
N LEU A 211 -29.19 19.15 -12.41
CA LEU A 211 -30.47 18.45 -12.56
C LEU A 211 -31.11 18.12 -11.20
N GLY A 212 -30.32 17.71 -10.20
CA GLY A 212 -30.79 17.50 -8.83
C GLY A 212 -31.31 18.77 -8.14
N THR A 213 -30.72 19.94 -8.43
CA THR A 213 -31.21 21.23 -7.92
C THR A 213 -32.42 21.77 -8.69
N VAL A 214 -32.60 21.42 -9.97
CA VAL A 214 -33.77 21.80 -10.77
C VAL A 214 -35.08 21.25 -10.17
N PHE A 215 -35.04 20.10 -9.50
CA PHE A 215 -36.19 19.57 -8.75
C PHE A 215 -36.63 20.44 -7.55
N VAL A 216 -35.77 21.35 -7.07
CA VAL A 216 -36.09 22.28 -5.98
C VAL A 216 -36.40 23.67 -6.54
N TYR A 217 -35.58 24.15 -7.49
CA TYR A 217 -35.75 25.48 -8.07
C TYR A 217 -37.01 25.58 -8.96
N ASN A 218 -37.36 24.54 -9.70
CA ASN A 218 -38.55 24.55 -10.55
C ASN A 218 -39.81 24.20 -9.73
N ASP A 219 -40.67 25.20 -9.53
CA ASP A 219 -41.97 25.09 -8.82
C ASP A 219 -42.82 23.87 -9.23
N ARG A 220 -42.93 23.53 -10.52
CA ARG A 220 -43.73 22.37 -10.97
C ARG A 220 -43.15 21.03 -10.53
N LEU A 221 -41.82 20.91 -10.48
CA LEU A 221 -41.14 19.71 -10.01
C LEU A 221 -41.03 19.67 -8.49
N SER A 222 -40.91 20.84 -7.86
CA SER A 222 -40.95 21.03 -6.41
C SER A 222 -42.27 20.54 -5.81
N ARG A 223 -43.41 20.92 -6.41
CA ARG A 223 -44.75 20.47 -6.00
C ARG A 223 -44.99 18.96 -6.19
N LEU A 224 -44.29 18.30 -7.12
CA LEU A 224 -44.35 16.84 -7.28
C LEU A 224 -43.73 16.08 -6.09
N LEU A 225 -42.88 16.75 -5.29
CA LEU A 225 -42.19 16.17 -4.14
C LEU A 225 -42.93 16.41 -2.80
N GLY A 226 -44.11 17.04 -2.83
CA GLY A 226 -44.89 17.45 -1.66
C GLY A 226 -44.45 18.82 -1.10
N ASN A 227 -45.02 19.21 0.04
CA ASN A 227 -44.82 20.54 0.65
C ASN A 227 -43.78 20.52 1.80
N GLY A 228 -42.80 19.61 1.78
CA GLY A 228 -41.81 19.50 2.85
C GLY A 228 -40.53 20.31 2.60
N ASP A 229 -40.07 21.10 3.57
CA ASP A 229 -38.83 21.92 3.51
C ASP A 229 -37.53 21.10 3.26
N SER A 230 -37.61 19.78 3.35
CA SER A 230 -36.49 18.85 3.14
C SER A 230 -36.12 18.64 1.66
N LYS A 231 -36.72 19.39 0.71
CA LYS A 231 -36.50 19.28 -0.75
C LYS A 231 -35.03 19.32 -1.19
N HIS A 232 -34.19 20.07 -0.49
CA HIS A 232 -32.73 20.11 -0.67
C HIS A 232 -32.03 18.73 -0.54
N MET A 233 -32.72 17.70 -0.04
CA MET A 233 -32.23 16.32 0.04
C MET A 233 -32.10 15.63 -1.33
N VAL A 234 -32.81 16.07 -2.38
CA VAL A 234 -32.64 15.53 -3.74
C VAL A 234 -31.23 15.81 -4.25
N ALA A 235 -30.83 17.09 -4.28
CA ALA A 235 -29.47 17.51 -4.65
C ALA A 235 -28.40 16.93 -3.72
N THR A 236 -28.74 16.72 -2.44
CA THR A 236 -27.84 16.09 -1.48
C THR A 236 -27.57 14.62 -1.81
N SER A 237 -28.60 13.86 -2.14
CA SER A 237 -28.47 12.46 -2.56
C SER A 237 -27.60 12.34 -3.82
N VAL A 238 -27.70 13.28 -4.77
CA VAL A 238 -26.83 13.31 -5.96
C VAL A 238 -25.34 13.47 -5.62
N ILE A 239 -24.98 14.21 -4.56
CA ILE A 239 -23.58 14.34 -4.12
C ILE A 239 -23.05 13.01 -3.56
N TYR A 240 -23.85 12.29 -2.77
CA TYR A 240 -23.47 10.98 -2.23
C TYR A 240 -23.40 9.90 -3.32
N PHE A 241 -24.27 9.98 -4.33
CA PHE A 241 -24.39 9.06 -5.45
C PHE A 241 -23.88 9.66 -6.78
N HIS A 242 -22.78 10.41 -6.74
CA HIS A 242 -22.26 11.14 -7.89
C HIS A 242 -22.22 10.32 -9.21
N PRO A 243 -22.74 10.84 -10.34
CA PRO A 243 -22.91 10.08 -11.58
C PRO A 243 -21.59 9.80 -12.32
N GLY A 244 -20.46 10.37 -11.89
CA GLY A 244 -19.13 10.06 -12.41
C GLY A 244 -18.57 8.67 -12.06
N ARG A 245 -19.40 7.76 -11.51
CA ARG A 245 -19.02 6.36 -11.24
C ARG A 245 -19.07 5.51 -12.52
N THR A 246 -18.50 4.32 -12.47
CA THR A 246 -18.79 3.25 -13.45
C THR A 246 -20.21 2.70 -13.24
N MET A 247 -20.78 2.09 -14.27
CA MET A 247 -22.13 1.52 -14.19
C MET A 247 -22.27 0.49 -13.07
N GLY A 248 -21.32 -0.45 -12.94
CA GLY A 248 -21.34 -1.48 -11.90
C GLY A 248 -21.15 -0.93 -10.49
N SER A 249 -20.41 0.17 -10.33
CA SER A 249 -20.28 0.89 -9.06
C SER A 249 -21.55 1.65 -8.70
N MET A 250 -22.27 2.20 -9.70
CA MET A 250 -23.57 2.82 -9.49
C MET A 250 -24.64 1.79 -9.12
N VAL A 251 -24.73 0.67 -9.84
CA VAL A 251 -25.65 -0.44 -9.54
C VAL A 251 -25.43 -0.98 -8.13
N GLU A 252 -24.18 -1.22 -7.73
CA GLU A 252 -23.88 -1.63 -6.35
C GLU A 252 -24.36 -0.60 -5.33
N ALA A 253 -24.07 0.68 -5.57
CA ALA A 253 -24.47 1.75 -4.67
C ALA A 253 -26.00 1.82 -4.53
N LEU A 254 -26.76 1.66 -5.61
CA LEU A 254 -28.23 1.61 -5.59
C LEU A 254 -28.78 0.41 -4.82
N ILE A 255 -28.18 -0.78 -4.94
CA ILE A 255 -28.57 -1.97 -4.15
C ILE A 255 -28.30 -1.73 -2.66
N PHE A 256 -27.19 -1.09 -2.30
CA PHE A 256 -26.94 -0.73 -0.91
C PHE A 256 -27.83 0.41 -0.41
N ALA A 257 -28.18 1.37 -1.27
CA ALA A 257 -29.11 2.44 -0.96
C ALA A 257 -30.51 1.88 -0.66
N SER A 258 -31.04 0.98 -1.48
CA SER A 258 -32.37 0.41 -1.25
C SER A 258 -32.44 -0.40 0.04
N ILE A 259 -31.42 -1.22 0.35
CA ILE A 259 -31.35 -1.97 1.61
C ILE A 259 -31.24 -1.02 2.83
N ALA A 260 -30.41 0.01 2.75
CA ALA A 260 -30.21 0.94 3.86
C ALA A 260 -31.41 1.87 4.08
N LEU A 261 -32.08 2.32 3.01
CA LEU A 261 -33.32 3.10 3.09
C LEU A 261 -34.49 2.25 3.60
N LEU A 262 -34.62 1.00 3.14
CA LEU A 262 -35.63 0.06 3.67
C LEU A 262 -35.43 -0.18 5.17
N TYR A 263 -34.19 -0.37 5.61
CA TYR A 263 -33.87 -0.48 7.04
C TYR A 263 -34.32 0.76 7.82
N SER A 264 -33.94 1.96 7.35
CA SER A 264 -34.35 3.21 8.00
C SER A 264 -35.86 3.41 8.01
N PHE A 265 -36.56 3.08 6.91
CA PHE A 265 -38.02 3.13 6.83
C PHE A 265 -38.66 2.22 7.88
N CYS A 266 -38.24 0.96 7.96
CA CYS A 266 -38.75 0.02 8.96
C CYS A 266 -38.51 0.51 10.41
N VAL A 267 -37.34 1.07 10.72
CA VAL A 267 -37.05 1.61 12.06
C VAL A 267 -37.91 2.83 12.38
N CYS A 268 -38.10 3.75 11.43
CA CYS A 268 -38.92 4.94 11.62
C CYS A 268 -40.41 4.60 11.78
N SER A 269 -40.95 3.73 10.92
CA SER A 269 -42.34 3.26 11.02
C SER A 269 -42.61 2.52 12.33
N LEU A 270 -41.65 1.72 12.82
CA LEU A 270 -41.79 1.00 14.08
C LEU A 270 -41.68 1.94 15.30
N SER A 271 -40.82 2.97 15.24
CA SER A 271 -40.79 4.05 16.24
C SER A 271 -42.15 4.74 16.31
N MET A 272 -42.63 5.33 15.20
CA MET A 272 -43.94 6.01 15.14
C MET A 272 -45.10 5.17 15.70
N LEU A 273 -45.16 3.88 15.37
CA LEU A 273 -46.21 2.97 15.86
C LEU A 273 -46.10 2.72 17.38
N VAL A 274 -44.89 2.53 17.89
CA VAL A 274 -44.66 2.30 19.33
C VAL A 274 -44.88 3.58 20.14
N SER A 275 -44.45 4.75 19.65
CA SER A 275 -44.69 6.04 20.29
C SER A 275 -46.18 6.35 20.37
N ALA A 276 -46.93 6.16 19.27
CA ALA A 276 -48.38 6.35 19.24
C ALA A 276 -49.09 5.46 20.28
N PHE A 277 -48.84 4.15 20.25
CA PHE A 277 -49.43 3.20 21.20
C PHE A 277 -49.13 3.53 22.67
N LEU A 278 -47.92 4.00 22.99
CA LEU A 278 -47.56 4.38 24.35
C LEU A 278 -48.14 5.74 24.77
N VAL A 279 -48.37 6.66 23.83
CA VAL A 279 -49.06 7.94 24.07
C VAL A 279 -50.56 7.73 24.31
N ASP A 280 -51.19 6.79 23.57
CA ASP A 280 -52.57 6.35 23.81
C ASP A 280 -52.74 5.76 25.22
N LEU A 281 -51.76 4.97 25.69
CA LEU A 281 -51.67 4.47 27.07
C LEU A 281 -51.25 5.54 28.11
N HIS A 282 -51.15 6.81 27.70
CA HIS A 282 -50.72 7.96 28.51
C HIS A 282 -49.28 7.89 29.06
N MET A 283 -48.46 6.94 28.62
CA MET A 283 -47.08 6.70 29.08
C MET A 283 -46.03 7.50 28.29
N ARG A 284 -46.23 8.81 28.11
CA ARG A 284 -45.39 9.65 27.22
C ARG A 284 -43.88 9.61 27.56
N LEU A 285 -43.51 9.61 28.85
CA LEU A 285 -42.11 9.52 29.28
C LEU A 285 -41.47 8.18 28.86
N LEU A 286 -42.24 7.09 28.90
CA LEU A 286 -41.76 5.78 28.48
C LEU A 286 -41.57 5.73 26.96
N ALA A 287 -42.46 6.36 26.18
CA ALA A 287 -42.29 6.52 24.74
C ALA A 287 -40.96 7.23 24.42
N TYR A 288 -40.68 8.38 25.05
CA TYR A 288 -39.43 9.13 24.84
C TYR A 288 -38.18 8.33 25.21
N ILE A 289 -38.21 7.56 26.31
CA ILE A 289 -37.08 6.70 26.70
C ILE A 289 -36.89 5.57 25.67
N ILE A 290 -37.97 4.98 25.16
CA ILE A 290 -37.92 3.93 24.14
C ILE A 290 -37.41 4.48 22.80
N ASP A 291 -37.89 5.65 22.35
CA ASP A 291 -37.41 6.31 21.15
C ASP A 291 -35.92 6.67 21.24
N LEU A 292 -35.48 7.20 22.39
CA LEU A 292 -34.08 7.55 22.60
C LEU A 292 -33.16 6.30 22.67
N VAL A 293 -33.54 5.29 23.45
CA VAL A 293 -32.67 4.14 23.76
C VAL A 293 -32.75 3.05 22.69
N ILE A 294 -33.95 2.72 22.21
CA ILE A 294 -34.14 1.65 21.22
C ILE A 294 -34.00 2.23 19.81
N PHE A 295 -34.86 3.16 19.40
CA PHE A 295 -34.91 3.58 18.01
C PHE A 295 -33.74 4.48 17.60
N CYS A 296 -33.35 5.46 18.41
CA CYS A 296 -32.18 6.29 18.16
C CYS A 296 -30.87 5.56 18.47
N ALA A 297 -30.65 5.07 19.71
CA ALA A 297 -29.37 4.45 20.08
C ALA A 297 -29.09 3.13 19.34
N VAL A 298 -30.03 2.18 19.32
CA VAL A 298 -29.83 0.91 18.60
C VAL A 298 -29.94 1.11 17.08
N GLY A 299 -30.84 1.96 16.59
CA GLY A 299 -30.97 2.24 15.14
C GLY A 299 -29.71 2.86 14.53
N LEU A 300 -29.15 3.90 15.14
CA LEU A 300 -27.88 4.49 14.67
C LEU A 300 -26.67 3.63 15.01
N GLY A 301 -26.68 2.92 16.14
CA GLY A 301 -25.59 2.04 16.57
C GLY A 301 -25.44 0.79 15.70
N THR A 302 -26.55 0.17 15.27
CA THR A 302 -26.52 -0.95 14.31
C THR A 302 -26.09 -0.50 12.93
N LEU A 303 -26.58 0.65 12.45
CA LEU A 303 -26.14 1.25 11.19
C LEU A 303 -24.64 1.56 11.20
N ALA A 304 -24.10 2.08 12.31
CA ALA A 304 -22.66 2.27 12.52
C ALA A 304 -21.87 0.94 12.61
N PHE A 305 -22.41 -0.08 13.28
CA PHE A 305 -21.83 -1.43 13.31
C PHE A 305 -21.72 -2.04 11.90
N VAL A 306 -22.79 -2.01 11.11
CA VAL A 306 -22.78 -2.56 9.75
C VAL A 306 -21.90 -1.71 8.82
N LYS A 307 -21.87 -0.38 8.96
CA LYS A 307 -20.92 0.54 8.28
C LYS A 307 -19.47 0.08 8.49
N GLN A 308 -19.06 -0.14 9.75
CA GLN A 308 -17.70 -0.60 10.07
C GLN A 308 -17.43 -2.05 9.61
N LYS A 309 -18.43 -2.94 9.67
CA LYS A 309 -18.30 -4.35 9.28
C LYS A 309 -18.17 -4.55 7.76
N MET A 310 -18.85 -3.71 6.98
CA MET A 310 -18.85 -3.77 5.52
C MET A 310 -17.58 -3.14 4.92
N ASP A 311 -17.11 -2.02 5.49
CA ASP A 311 -15.93 -1.23 5.07
C ASP A 311 -15.80 -0.99 3.54
N LEU A 312 -16.94 -0.75 2.88
CA LEU A 312 -17.02 -0.46 1.45
C LEU A 312 -17.40 1.01 1.20
N PRO A 313 -16.75 1.72 0.26
CA PRO A 313 -17.04 3.14 0.01
C PRO A 313 -18.47 3.39 -0.50
N THR A 314 -19.02 2.47 -1.31
CA THR A 314 -20.41 2.48 -1.80
C THR A 314 -21.42 2.27 -0.66
N PHE A 315 -21.14 1.34 0.25
CA PHE A 315 -21.95 1.10 1.45
C PHE A 315 -21.88 2.27 2.44
N ASN A 316 -20.70 2.90 2.60
CA ASN A 316 -20.52 4.09 3.41
C ASN A 316 -21.33 5.30 2.90
N THR A 317 -21.55 5.43 1.58
CA THR A 317 -22.45 6.46 1.03
C THR A 317 -23.93 6.14 1.27
N ALA A 318 -24.35 4.88 1.13
CA ALA A 318 -25.72 4.45 1.41
C ALA A 318 -26.11 4.61 2.89
N THR A 319 -25.25 4.17 3.81
CA THR A 319 -25.45 4.35 5.25
C THR A 319 -25.47 5.82 5.67
N SER A 320 -24.70 6.69 5.02
CA SER A 320 -24.75 8.13 5.30
C SER A 320 -26.10 8.74 4.92
N LEU A 321 -26.68 8.37 3.76
CA LEU A 321 -28.02 8.82 3.35
C LEU A 321 -29.11 8.27 4.27
N ALA A 322 -29.05 6.97 4.58
CA ALA A 322 -29.97 6.32 5.52
C ALA A 322 -29.94 6.94 6.93
N CYS A 323 -28.76 7.35 7.40
CA CYS A 323 -28.59 8.10 8.64
C CYS A 323 -29.24 9.49 8.60
N VAL A 324 -29.17 10.20 7.45
CA VAL A 324 -29.85 11.50 7.30
C VAL A 324 -31.36 11.31 7.38
N CYS A 325 -31.94 10.37 6.62
CA CYS A 325 -33.38 10.09 6.68
C CYS A 325 -33.83 9.70 8.10
N LEU A 326 -33.09 8.81 8.77
CA LEU A 326 -33.43 8.31 10.09
C LEU A 326 -33.35 9.41 11.17
N VAL A 327 -32.33 10.27 11.15
CA VAL A 327 -32.23 11.40 12.09
C VAL A 327 -33.32 12.44 11.82
N SER A 328 -33.60 12.78 10.55
CA SER A 328 -34.66 13.73 10.20
C SER A 328 -36.02 13.27 10.75
N VAL A 329 -36.40 12.02 10.52
CA VAL A 329 -37.70 11.50 11.00
C VAL A 329 -37.74 11.40 12.54
N LEU A 330 -36.70 10.89 13.18
CA LEU A 330 -36.70 10.70 14.63
C LEU A 330 -36.61 12.01 15.43
N THR A 331 -35.94 13.04 14.90
CA THR A 331 -35.67 14.28 15.65
C THR A 331 -36.36 15.53 15.13
N LYS A 332 -36.50 15.72 13.80
CA LYS A 332 -37.08 16.96 13.22
C LYS A 332 -38.60 16.94 13.18
N GLU A 333 -39.21 15.84 12.72
CA GLU A 333 -40.62 15.85 12.28
C GLU A 333 -41.67 16.06 13.39
N GLY A 334 -41.27 16.06 14.67
CA GLY A 334 -42.13 16.39 15.82
C GLY A 334 -43.24 15.38 16.15
N ASN A 335 -43.75 14.69 15.13
CA ASN A 335 -44.85 13.74 15.20
C ASN A 335 -44.51 12.46 15.98
N VAL A 336 -43.24 12.00 15.93
CA VAL A 336 -42.75 10.93 16.83
C VAL A 336 -42.86 11.39 18.29
N GLN A 337 -42.39 12.60 18.60
CA GLN A 337 -42.47 13.17 19.96
C GLN A 337 -43.90 13.55 20.38
N GLN A 338 -44.84 13.73 19.44
CA GLN A 338 -46.27 13.96 19.72
C GLN A 338 -47.10 12.67 19.75
N GLY A 339 -46.53 11.50 19.39
CA GLY A 339 -47.27 10.24 19.28
C GLY A 339 -48.23 10.17 18.08
N ARG A 340 -47.98 10.94 17.02
CA ARG A 340 -48.81 11.02 15.82
C ARG A 340 -48.18 10.25 14.66
N ILE A 341 -49.00 9.49 13.93
CA ILE A 341 -48.55 8.68 12.79
C ILE A 341 -48.70 9.51 11.50
N SER A 342 -47.61 10.08 10.99
CA SER A 342 -47.57 10.87 9.75
C SER A 342 -46.92 10.11 8.59
N LEU A 343 -47.65 9.13 8.02
CA LEU A 343 -47.16 8.33 6.87
C LEU A 343 -46.83 9.19 5.63
N GLU A 344 -47.49 10.35 5.47
CA GLU A 344 -47.24 11.25 4.33
C GLU A 344 -45.83 11.87 4.38
N GLN A 345 -45.46 12.51 5.49
CA GLN A 345 -44.13 13.09 5.70
C GLN A 345 -43.03 12.01 5.62
N LEU A 346 -43.27 10.84 6.20
CA LEU A 346 -42.38 9.70 6.10
C LEU A 346 -42.14 9.34 4.61
N ASN A 347 -43.21 9.14 3.85
CA ASN A 347 -43.11 8.82 2.42
C ASN A 347 -42.43 9.94 1.61
N GLN A 348 -42.69 11.22 1.92
CA GLN A 348 -42.01 12.36 1.28
C GLN A 348 -40.49 12.32 1.49
N ILE A 349 -40.00 12.09 2.71
CA ILE A 349 -38.56 11.99 3.02
C ILE A 349 -37.91 10.85 2.22
N PHE A 350 -38.54 9.66 2.15
CA PHE A 350 -38.00 8.56 1.36
C PHE A 350 -38.12 8.79 -0.16
N LEU A 351 -39.18 9.44 -0.64
CA LEU A 351 -39.35 9.83 -2.05
C LEU A 351 -38.25 10.81 -2.51
N LEU A 352 -37.92 11.81 -1.68
CA LEU A 352 -36.83 12.77 -1.92
C LEU A 352 -35.47 12.06 -2.07
N ALA A 353 -35.19 11.07 -1.20
CA ALA A 353 -33.96 10.27 -1.25
C ALA A 353 -33.91 9.35 -2.50
N ILE A 354 -35.04 8.75 -2.88
CA ILE A 354 -35.15 7.91 -4.08
C ILE A 354 -34.98 8.75 -5.36
N THR A 355 -35.62 9.91 -5.46
CA THR A 355 -35.53 10.81 -6.63
C THR A 355 -34.09 11.26 -6.89
N GLY A 356 -33.32 11.61 -5.86
CA GLY A 356 -31.91 11.95 -6.06
C GLY A 356 -31.04 10.76 -6.49
N CYS A 357 -31.36 9.54 -6.04
CA CYS A 357 -30.73 8.31 -6.52
C CYS A 357 -31.07 8.00 -7.99
N THR A 358 -32.33 8.19 -8.42
CA THR A 358 -32.75 7.93 -9.80
C THR A 358 -32.19 8.96 -10.79
N VAL A 359 -32.16 10.25 -10.43
CA VAL A 359 -31.47 11.31 -11.22
C VAL A 359 -30.00 10.96 -11.40
N SER A 360 -29.33 10.53 -10.32
CA SER A 360 -27.93 10.10 -10.38
C SER A 360 -27.70 8.91 -11.29
N ALA A 361 -28.56 7.89 -11.21
CA ALA A 361 -28.52 6.71 -12.06
C ALA A 361 -28.74 7.07 -13.53
N LEU A 362 -29.75 7.90 -13.82
CA LEU A 362 -30.10 8.35 -15.17
C LEU A 362 -28.91 9.07 -15.83
N VAL A 363 -28.32 10.06 -15.16
CA VAL A 363 -27.15 10.81 -15.67
C VAL A 363 -25.91 9.91 -15.80
N CYS A 364 -25.77 8.92 -14.92
CA CYS A 364 -24.69 7.94 -15.00
C CYS A 364 -24.78 7.10 -16.31
N VAL A 365 -25.99 6.70 -16.70
CA VAL A 365 -26.26 5.86 -17.88
C VAL A 365 -26.24 6.67 -19.18
N THR A 366 -26.85 7.86 -19.21
CA THR A 366 -27.08 8.63 -20.45
C THR A 366 -25.88 9.47 -20.88
N LEU A 367 -25.18 10.10 -19.94
CA LEU A 367 -24.19 11.14 -20.25
C LEU A 367 -22.77 10.59 -20.10
N TRP A 368 -22.05 10.42 -21.22
CA TRP A 368 -20.73 9.76 -21.29
C TRP A 368 -20.64 8.49 -20.40
N ARG A 369 -21.30 7.41 -20.86
CA ARG A 369 -21.32 6.11 -20.16
C ARG A 369 -19.90 5.59 -19.93
N THR A 370 -19.62 5.21 -18.68
CA THR A 370 -18.34 4.67 -18.19
C THR A 370 -18.55 3.24 -17.69
N SER A 371 -17.92 2.26 -18.33
CA SER A 371 -18.03 0.84 -17.97
C SER A 371 -16.80 0.37 -17.18
N ALA A 372 -17.05 -0.33 -16.08
CA ALA A 372 -16.01 -0.99 -15.28
C ALA A 372 -15.32 -2.11 -16.07
N VAL A 373 -16.01 -2.76 -17.01
CA VAL A 373 -15.43 -3.78 -17.89
C VAL A 373 -14.39 -3.15 -18.82
N THR A 374 -14.70 -2.03 -19.47
CA THR A 374 -13.75 -1.33 -20.35
C THR A 374 -12.57 -0.74 -19.57
N GLU A 375 -12.83 -0.19 -18.38
CA GLU A 375 -11.76 0.33 -17.50
C GLU A 375 -10.83 -0.79 -17.02
N LEU A 376 -11.38 -1.97 -16.69
CA LEU A 376 -10.60 -3.14 -16.29
C LEU A 376 -9.74 -3.66 -17.44
N LYS A 377 -10.29 -3.83 -18.65
CA LYS A 377 -9.52 -4.27 -19.85
C LYS A 377 -8.37 -3.31 -20.16
N GLN A 378 -8.63 -2.01 -20.16
CA GLN A 378 -7.60 -0.99 -20.39
C GLN A 378 -6.54 -1.01 -19.28
N SER A 379 -6.94 -1.16 -18.02
CA SER A 379 -5.99 -1.26 -16.89
C SER A 379 -5.14 -2.52 -16.96
N ILE A 380 -5.70 -3.66 -17.40
CA ILE A 380 -4.96 -4.91 -17.61
C ILE A 380 -3.91 -4.72 -18.71
N SER A 381 -4.28 -4.19 -19.89
CA SER A 381 -3.33 -3.90 -20.97
C SER A 381 -2.21 -2.95 -20.53
N ASN A 382 -2.53 -1.79 -19.94
CA ASN A 382 -1.52 -0.88 -19.38
C ASN A 382 -0.63 -1.54 -18.31
N THR A 383 -1.12 -2.58 -17.62
CA THR A 383 -0.34 -3.30 -16.60
C THR A 383 0.61 -4.30 -17.26
N MET A 384 0.22 -4.94 -18.37
CA MET A 384 1.12 -5.79 -19.17
C MET A 384 2.28 -4.95 -19.72
N ASP A 385 2.02 -3.74 -20.21
CA ASP A 385 3.05 -2.80 -20.66
C ASP A 385 4.08 -2.52 -19.55
N ILE A 386 3.60 -2.16 -18.36
CA ILE A 386 4.44 -1.87 -17.18
C ILE A 386 5.19 -3.12 -16.72
N TYR A 387 4.60 -4.32 -16.79
CA TYR A 387 5.30 -5.57 -16.49
C TYR A 387 6.44 -5.86 -17.46
N GLY A 388 6.24 -5.64 -18.77
CA GLY A 388 7.30 -5.78 -19.78
C GLY A 388 8.46 -4.81 -19.54
N ASP A 389 8.16 -3.57 -19.12
CA ASP A 389 9.17 -2.59 -18.77
C ASP A 389 9.91 -2.93 -17.46
N MET A 390 9.19 -3.33 -16.39
CA MET A 390 9.80 -3.76 -15.13
C MET A 390 10.69 -4.99 -15.32
N LEU A 391 10.26 -5.97 -16.11
CA LEU A 391 11.02 -7.18 -16.42
C LEU A 391 12.38 -6.82 -17.04
N LEU A 392 12.36 -6.08 -18.14
CA LEU A 392 13.57 -5.69 -18.84
C LEU A 392 14.48 -4.80 -17.99
N TYR A 393 13.91 -3.93 -17.15
CA TYR A 393 14.67 -3.14 -16.17
C TYR A 393 15.38 -4.04 -15.14
N LEU A 394 14.66 -4.98 -14.51
CA LEU A 394 15.21 -5.89 -13.49
C LEU A 394 16.31 -6.79 -14.07
N THR A 395 16.10 -7.38 -15.25
CA THR A 395 17.13 -8.17 -15.94
C THR A 395 18.38 -7.35 -16.25
N ARG A 396 18.23 -6.07 -16.63
CA ARG A 396 19.38 -5.17 -16.86
C ARG A 396 20.14 -4.80 -15.59
N GLN A 397 19.45 -4.64 -14.45
CA GLN A 397 20.13 -4.31 -13.19
C GLN A 397 20.83 -5.52 -12.59
N PHE A 398 20.25 -6.73 -12.72
CA PHE A 398 20.92 -8.00 -12.42
C PHE A 398 22.23 -8.12 -13.21
N MET A 399 22.20 -8.01 -14.54
CA MET A 399 23.40 -8.08 -15.39
C MET A 399 24.46 -7.00 -15.10
N ARG A 400 24.14 -5.97 -14.32
CA ARG A 400 25.06 -4.89 -13.94
C ARG A 400 25.52 -4.99 -12.48
N ALA A 401 24.95 -5.91 -11.69
CA ALA A 401 25.10 -5.97 -10.23
C ALA A 401 24.82 -4.61 -9.53
N VAL A 402 23.82 -3.85 -10.00
CA VAL A 402 23.44 -2.52 -9.48
C VAL A 402 22.12 -2.58 -8.72
N ASP A 403 22.01 -1.79 -7.64
CA ASP A 403 20.79 -1.71 -6.83
C ASP A 403 19.56 -1.24 -7.64
N VAL A 404 18.39 -1.67 -7.19
CA VAL A 404 17.11 -1.44 -7.85
C VAL A 404 16.59 -0.01 -7.62
N ASP A 405 17.09 0.67 -6.58
CA ASP A 405 16.66 1.98 -6.03
C ASP A 405 16.89 3.24 -6.92
N SER A 406 16.66 3.11 -8.24
CA SER A 406 16.62 4.25 -9.16
C SER A 406 15.28 5.02 -9.10
N VAL A 407 15.32 6.30 -9.49
CA VAL A 407 14.12 7.14 -9.63
C VAL A 407 13.12 6.54 -10.63
N GLU A 408 13.62 5.94 -11.72
CA GLU A 408 12.82 5.29 -12.76
C GLU A 408 12.01 4.10 -12.19
N TYR A 409 12.65 3.25 -11.38
CA TYR A 409 11.97 2.11 -10.73
C TYR A 409 10.92 2.57 -9.71
N ILE A 410 11.21 3.60 -8.92
CA ILE A 410 10.24 4.19 -7.98
C ILE A 410 9.00 4.72 -8.74
N GLU A 411 9.20 5.39 -9.88
CA GLU A 411 8.12 5.88 -10.72
C GLU A 411 7.31 4.72 -11.34
N LEU A 412 7.96 3.70 -11.90
CA LEU A 412 7.28 2.51 -12.42
C LEU A 412 6.47 1.78 -11.34
N LYS A 413 7.05 1.58 -10.15
CA LYS A 413 6.37 0.95 -9.01
C LYS A 413 5.19 1.78 -8.50
N ALA A 414 5.25 3.11 -8.62
CA ALA A 414 4.12 3.99 -8.34
C ALA A 414 3.00 3.88 -9.40
N LYS A 415 3.35 3.89 -10.70
CA LYS A 415 2.41 3.65 -11.82
C LYS A 415 1.73 2.29 -11.68
N LEU A 416 2.49 1.23 -11.40
CA LEU A 416 1.97 -0.11 -11.21
C LEU A 416 0.97 -0.18 -10.05
N ARG A 417 1.33 0.35 -8.87
CA ARG A 417 0.40 0.41 -7.72
C ARG A 417 -0.90 1.16 -8.04
N ALA A 418 -0.84 2.18 -8.89
CA ALA A 418 -2.04 2.89 -9.34
C ALA A 418 -2.94 2.00 -10.21
N GLN A 419 -2.37 1.26 -11.18
CA GLN A 419 -3.13 0.33 -12.04
C GLN A 419 -3.66 -0.89 -11.26
N LEU A 420 -2.85 -1.52 -10.42
CA LEU A 420 -3.28 -2.63 -9.56
C LEU A 420 -4.47 -2.25 -8.66
N SER A 421 -4.60 -0.98 -8.28
CA SER A 421 -5.77 -0.50 -7.52
C SER A 421 -7.10 -0.58 -8.30
N CYS A 422 -7.04 -0.60 -9.63
CA CYS A 422 -8.19 -0.79 -10.52
C CYS A 422 -8.60 -2.26 -10.69
N PHE A 423 -7.74 -3.25 -10.39
CA PHE A 423 -8.17 -4.66 -10.38
C PHE A 423 -9.28 -4.93 -9.34
N ARG A 424 -9.36 -4.09 -8.30
CA ARG A 424 -10.49 -4.09 -7.34
C ARG A 424 -11.85 -3.80 -8.00
N ASN A 425 -11.86 -3.18 -9.19
CA ASN A 425 -13.07 -2.95 -9.98
C ASN A 425 -13.64 -4.24 -10.61
N ILE A 426 -12.97 -5.40 -10.50
CA ILE A 426 -13.52 -6.68 -10.98
C ILE A 426 -14.92 -6.99 -10.39
N ARG A 427 -15.18 -6.56 -9.15
CA ARG A 427 -16.50 -6.66 -8.51
C ARG A 427 -17.56 -5.78 -9.19
N HIS A 428 -17.17 -4.62 -9.71
CA HIS A 428 -18.05 -3.75 -10.49
C HIS A 428 -18.24 -4.29 -11.90
N ALA A 429 -17.19 -4.81 -12.54
CA ALA A 429 -17.26 -5.51 -13.82
C ALA A 429 -18.20 -6.74 -13.74
N LYS A 430 -18.16 -7.51 -12.64
CA LYS A 430 -19.11 -8.60 -12.36
C LYS A 430 -20.56 -8.13 -12.45
N LEU A 431 -20.91 -7.03 -11.79
CA LEU A 431 -22.29 -6.53 -11.78
C LEU A 431 -22.73 -6.04 -13.16
N GLU A 432 -21.84 -5.43 -13.95
CA GLU A 432 -22.13 -5.07 -15.34
C GLU A 432 -22.34 -6.32 -16.22
N LEU A 433 -21.45 -7.31 -16.13
CA LEU A 433 -21.48 -8.52 -16.95
C LEU A 433 -22.68 -9.42 -16.63
N TYR A 434 -23.04 -9.56 -15.35
CA TYR A 434 -24.24 -10.29 -14.92
C TYR A 434 -25.53 -9.60 -15.41
N LEU A 435 -25.57 -8.26 -15.42
CA LEU A 435 -26.70 -7.51 -15.99
C LEU A 435 -26.80 -7.66 -17.52
N THR A 436 -25.69 -7.77 -18.24
CA THR A 436 -25.68 -8.01 -19.69
C THR A 436 -25.85 -9.49 -20.09
N GLY A 437 -25.88 -10.41 -19.12
CA GLY A 437 -25.97 -11.85 -19.37
C GLY A 437 -24.66 -12.49 -19.88
N ARG A 438 -23.51 -11.89 -19.58
CA ARG A 438 -22.18 -12.42 -19.98
C ARG A 438 -21.41 -12.96 -18.78
N GLU A 439 -21.98 -13.96 -18.11
CA GLU A 439 -21.39 -14.58 -16.92
C GLU A 439 -20.01 -15.21 -17.20
N ASP A 440 -19.84 -15.82 -18.39
CA ASP A 440 -18.60 -16.52 -18.75
C ASP A 440 -17.45 -15.55 -19.10
N GLU A 441 -17.76 -14.37 -19.66
CA GLU A 441 -16.78 -13.28 -19.85
C GLU A 441 -16.20 -12.82 -18.49
N TYR A 442 -17.02 -12.81 -17.42
CA TYR A 442 -16.53 -12.51 -16.07
C TYR A 442 -15.54 -13.57 -15.57
N HIS A 443 -15.83 -14.86 -15.80
CA HIS A 443 -14.97 -15.93 -15.30
C HIS A 443 -13.60 -15.97 -15.97
N GLN A 444 -13.49 -15.66 -17.26
CA GLN A 444 -12.18 -15.52 -17.90
C GLN A 444 -11.44 -14.25 -17.44
N LEU A 445 -12.14 -13.11 -17.27
CA LEU A 445 -11.52 -11.90 -16.70
C LEU A 445 -11.04 -12.12 -15.25
N GLU A 446 -11.71 -12.98 -14.47
CA GLU A 446 -11.27 -13.40 -13.13
C GLU A 446 -9.99 -14.24 -13.17
N LYS A 447 -9.87 -15.20 -14.10
CA LYS A 447 -8.60 -15.92 -14.35
C LYS A 447 -7.49 -14.98 -14.84
N LEU A 448 -7.80 -14.07 -15.76
CA LEU A 448 -6.82 -13.12 -16.30
C LEU A 448 -6.25 -12.22 -15.19
N VAL A 449 -7.10 -11.68 -14.31
CA VAL A 449 -6.65 -10.91 -13.13
C VAL A 449 -5.87 -11.78 -12.15
N HIS A 450 -6.18 -13.08 -12.02
CA HIS A 450 -5.37 -14.01 -11.21
C HIS A 450 -3.96 -14.16 -11.78
N HIS A 451 -3.79 -14.43 -13.09
CA HIS A 451 -2.47 -14.53 -13.71
C HIS A 451 -1.71 -13.20 -13.67
N MET A 452 -2.38 -12.06 -13.83
CA MET A 452 -1.76 -10.74 -13.67
C MET A 452 -1.26 -10.48 -12.23
N ASN A 453 -1.94 -11.00 -11.20
CA ASN A 453 -1.44 -10.96 -9.82
C ASN A 453 -0.33 -11.98 -9.55
N SER A 454 -0.29 -13.09 -10.29
CA SER A 454 0.79 -14.08 -10.27
C SER A 454 2.08 -13.47 -10.82
N ILE A 455 2.02 -12.88 -12.02
CA ILE A 455 3.13 -12.15 -12.65
C ILE A 455 3.65 -11.01 -11.74
N HIS A 456 2.77 -10.32 -11.00
CA HIS A 456 3.21 -9.35 -10.00
C HIS A 456 4.09 -9.98 -8.89
N GLN A 457 3.73 -11.19 -8.42
CA GLN A 457 4.49 -11.91 -7.40
C GLN A 457 5.86 -12.34 -7.94
N HIS A 458 5.94 -12.85 -9.18
CA HIS A 458 7.21 -13.17 -9.83
C HIS A 458 8.09 -11.93 -10.03
N LEU A 459 7.53 -10.77 -10.43
CA LEU A 459 8.29 -9.51 -10.53
C LEU A 459 8.83 -9.01 -9.18
N ASN A 460 8.08 -9.21 -8.09
CA ASN A 460 8.57 -8.90 -6.73
C ASN A 460 9.66 -9.90 -6.27
N ALA A 461 9.54 -11.18 -6.63
CA ALA A 461 10.58 -12.18 -6.38
C ALA A 461 11.87 -11.88 -7.18
N LEU A 462 11.76 -11.53 -8.46
CA LEU A 462 12.88 -11.07 -9.29
C LEU A 462 13.54 -9.81 -8.71
N THR A 463 12.75 -8.83 -8.24
CA THR A 463 13.25 -7.64 -7.51
C THR A 463 14.11 -8.07 -6.32
N SER A 464 13.58 -8.96 -5.47
CA SER A 464 14.29 -9.50 -4.30
C SER A 464 15.57 -10.25 -4.68
N GLY A 465 15.58 -10.94 -5.83
CA GLY A 465 16.76 -11.56 -6.42
C GLY A 465 17.88 -10.55 -6.69
N VAL A 466 17.58 -9.45 -7.40
CA VAL A 466 18.56 -8.39 -7.70
C VAL A 466 19.07 -7.72 -6.42
N GLU A 467 18.18 -7.36 -5.49
CA GLU A 467 18.59 -6.76 -4.21
C GLU A 467 19.52 -7.70 -3.39
N THR A 468 19.22 -9.00 -3.39
CA THR A 468 20.01 -9.98 -2.62
C THR A 468 21.39 -10.23 -3.26
N GLU A 469 21.45 -10.28 -4.58
CA GLU A 469 22.70 -10.41 -5.34
C GLU A 469 23.58 -9.16 -5.19
N HIS A 470 23.03 -7.96 -5.45
CA HIS A 470 23.73 -6.68 -5.26
C HIS A 470 24.27 -6.51 -3.83
N SER A 471 23.47 -6.84 -2.80
CA SER A 471 23.91 -6.75 -1.41
C SER A 471 25.01 -7.78 -1.06
N THR A 472 25.05 -8.92 -1.75
CA THR A 472 26.07 -9.96 -1.57
C THR A 472 27.39 -9.53 -2.19
N LEU A 473 27.38 -9.03 -3.43
CA LEU A 473 28.57 -8.54 -4.13
C LEU A 473 29.14 -7.27 -3.45
N THR A 474 28.30 -6.29 -3.16
CA THR A 474 28.72 -5.03 -2.50
C THR A 474 29.36 -5.27 -1.13
N ARG A 475 28.81 -6.19 -0.32
CA ARG A 475 29.37 -6.58 0.98
C ARG A 475 30.76 -7.23 0.83
N LYS A 476 30.97 -8.02 -0.24
CA LYS A 476 32.24 -8.70 -0.53
C LYS A 476 33.30 -7.72 -1.03
N LYS A 477 32.94 -6.81 -1.94
CA LYS A 477 33.83 -5.73 -2.39
C LYS A 477 34.34 -4.88 -1.23
N LEU A 478 33.43 -4.51 -0.32
CA LEU A 478 33.77 -3.79 0.91
C LEU A 478 34.70 -4.61 1.83
N SER A 479 34.45 -5.92 2.01
CA SER A 479 35.30 -6.77 2.87
C SER A 479 36.69 -7.05 2.28
N GLN A 480 36.83 -7.11 0.96
CA GLN A 480 38.13 -7.19 0.27
C GLN A 480 38.94 -5.90 0.46
N LEU A 481 38.34 -4.72 0.22
CA LEU A 481 38.98 -3.43 0.48
C LEU A 481 39.47 -3.28 1.94
N PHE A 482 38.72 -3.81 2.91
CA PHE A 482 39.16 -3.88 4.31
C PHE A 482 40.24 -4.94 4.60
N LYS A 483 40.34 -6.02 3.81
CA LYS A 483 41.43 -7.01 3.91
C LYS A 483 42.73 -6.48 3.30
N ASP A 484 42.66 -5.70 2.23
CA ASP A 484 43.81 -5.13 1.51
C ASP A 484 44.33 -3.81 2.10
N SER A 485 43.61 -3.24 3.08
CA SER A 485 44.02 -2.05 3.83
C SER A 485 45.39 -2.25 4.53
N PRO A 486 46.40 -1.39 4.29
CA PRO A 486 47.80 -1.63 4.71
C PRO A 486 48.02 -1.66 6.23
N ILE A 487 47.04 -1.20 7.01
CA ILE A 487 47.07 -1.18 8.48
C ILE A 487 47.22 -2.59 9.08
N ARG A 488 46.63 -3.63 8.45
CA ARG A 488 46.69 -5.00 9.00
C ARG A 488 48.05 -5.69 8.79
N LYS A 489 48.78 -5.34 7.72
CA LYS A 489 50.14 -5.88 7.45
C LYS A 489 51.20 -5.41 8.47
N ARG A 490 50.94 -4.37 9.27
CA ARG A 490 51.87 -3.88 10.30
C ARG A 490 51.82 -4.66 11.63
N HIS A 491 50.74 -5.38 11.93
CA HIS A 491 50.58 -6.09 13.21
C HIS A 491 51.10 -7.55 13.21
N SER A 492 51.36 -8.15 12.04
CA SER A 492 51.97 -9.49 11.95
C SER A 492 53.50 -9.49 12.05
N LEU A 493 54.16 -8.32 12.05
CA LEU A 493 55.63 -8.22 12.06
C LEU A 493 56.27 -8.02 13.44
N LYS A 494 55.50 -8.10 14.54
CA LYS A 494 55.98 -7.95 15.93
C LYS A 494 55.75 -9.22 16.77
N ARG A 495 56.25 -10.39 16.34
CA ARG A 495 56.32 -11.57 17.22
C ARG A 495 57.40 -12.62 16.92
N THR A 496 58.59 -12.21 16.50
CA THR A 496 59.76 -13.10 16.36
C THR A 496 61.07 -12.40 16.72
N LEU A 497 61.40 -12.30 18.01
CA LEU A 497 62.75 -11.92 18.45
C LEU A 497 63.07 -12.44 19.87
N SER A 498 63.56 -13.68 20.00
CA SER A 498 64.46 -14.11 21.10
C SER A 498 64.83 -15.61 21.08
N THR A 499 65.79 -16.03 20.23
CA THR A 499 66.84 -17.03 20.58
C THR A 499 67.87 -17.18 19.44
N PRO A 500 69.19 -17.05 19.70
CA PRO A 500 70.24 -17.39 18.75
C PRO A 500 70.77 -18.82 18.97
N GLY A 501 71.05 -19.58 17.88
CA GLY A 501 71.57 -20.95 18.01
C GLY A 501 71.84 -21.69 16.69
N SER A 502 72.95 -21.37 16.02
CA SER A 502 73.77 -22.23 15.14
C SER A 502 73.10 -23.32 14.25
N SER A 503 73.07 -23.12 12.93
CA SER A 503 73.87 -23.88 11.92
C SER A 503 73.48 -23.56 10.46
N LEU A 504 74.48 -23.52 9.56
CA LEU A 504 74.37 -23.56 8.09
C LEU A 504 74.69 -25.00 7.61
N PRO A 505 74.59 -25.36 6.30
CA PRO A 505 73.97 -24.72 5.13
C PRO A 505 72.90 -25.64 4.47
N SER A 506 72.13 -25.25 3.43
CA SER A 506 72.55 -25.30 2.01
C SER A 506 71.38 -24.92 1.08
N PRO A 507 71.65 -24.48 -0.17
CA PRO A 507 70.62 -23.95 -1.06
C PRO A 507 69.89 -25.08 -1.81
N ASN A 508 68.57 -24.99 -1.90
CA ASN A 508 67.81 -25.76 -2.87
C ASN A 508 66.87 -24.87 -3.68
N PHE A 509 67.08 -24.92 -4.98
CA PHE A 509 66.17 -24.47 -6.02
C PHE A 509 64.78 -25.08 -5.76
N ALA A 510 63.79 -24.27 -5.40
CA ALA A 510 62.38 -24.67 -5.37
C ALA A 510 61.65 -23.89 -6.46
N SER A 511 61.01 -24.62 -7.37
CA SER A 511 60.44 -24.06 -8.59
C SER A 511 59.36 -23.02 -8.31
N THR A 512 59.47 -21.89 -8.99
CA THR A 512 58.37 -20.94 -9.16
C THR A 512 57.26 -21.63 -9.95
N LYS A 513 56.31 -22.27 -9.25
CA LYS A 513 55.03 -22.61 -9.87
C LYS A 513 54.39 -21.29 -10.34
N PRO A 514 53.85 -21.22 -11.57
CA PRO A 514 53.12 -20.02 -11.99
C PRO A 514 51.94 -19.83 -11.04
N ASN A 515 51.66 -18.57 -10.68
CA ASN A 515 50.49 -18.23 -9.88
C ASN A 515 49.23 -18.67 -10.63
N GLU A 516 48.52 -19.71 -10.15
CA GLU A 516 47.14 -19.95 -10.55
C GLU A 516 46.35 -18.65 -10.25
N PRO A 517 45.58 -18.10 -11.21
CA PRO A 517 44.82 -16.87 -10.98
C PRO A 517 43.86 -17.09 -9.83
N THR A 518 43.93 -16.24 -8.80
CA THR A 518 43.11 -16.39 -7.60
C THR A 518 41.68 -15.95 -7.92
N ILE A 519 40.83 -16.89 -8.33
CA ILE A 519 39.47 -16.61 -8.80
C ILE A 519 38.64 -16.02 -7.65
N THR A 520 38.26 -14.75 -7.81
CA THR A 520 37.39 -14.03 -6.87
C THR A 520 35.92 -14.41 -7.08
N PRO A 521 35.04 -14.20 -6.08
CA PRO A 521 33.59 -14.38 -6.27
C PRO A 521 32.98 -13.42 -7.31
N GLU A 522 33.64 -12.31 -7.66
CA GLU A 522 33.22 -11.42 -8.75
C GLU A 522 33.48 -12.10 -10.11
N ASN A 523 34.68 -12.66 -10.33
CA ASN A 523 34.99 -13.41 -11.56
C ASN A 523 34.06 -14.62 -11.80
N LEU A 524 33.51 -15.23 -10.74
CA LEU A 524 32.53 -16.32 -10.85
C LEU A 524 31.18 -15.83 -11.43
N PHE A 525 30.76 -14.62 -11.04
CA PHE A 525 29.57 -13.97 -11.60
C PHE A 525 29.78 -13.60 -13.07
N ASP A 526 30.98 -13.09 -13.42
CA ASP A 526 31.34 -12.78 -14.81
C ASP A 526 31.34 -14.03 -15.70
N VAL A 527 31.81 -15.18 -15.21
CA VAL A 527 31.71 -16.47 -15.93
C VAL A 527 30.24 -16.87 -16.17
N PHE A 528 29.36 -16.72 -15.18
CA PHE A 528 27.92 -16.96 -15.36
C PHE A 528 27.30 -15.99 -16.39
N LEU A 529 27.65 -14.70 -16.34
CA LEU A 529 27.18 -13.70 -17.30
C LEU A 529 27.73 -13.92 -18.71
N TYR A 530 28.95 -14.44 -18.85
CA TYR A 530 29.52 -14.79 -20.15
C TYR A 530 28.67 -15.85 -20.87
N HIS A 531 28.22 -16.88 -20.15
CA HIS A 531 27.39 -17.94 -20.72
C HIS A 531 25.89 -17.58 -20.83
N LEU A 532 25.31 -16.90 -19.83
CA LEU A 532 23.85 -16.67 -19.76
C LEU A 532 23.41 -15.22 -20.05
N GLY A 533 24.29 -14.23 -20.03
CA GLY A 533 23.94 -12.82 -20.25
C GLY A 533 23.23 -12.56 -21.59
N PRO A 534 23.78 -12.97 -22.74
CA PRO A 534 23.13 -12.82 -24.04
C PRO A 534 21.74 -13.49 -24.15
N PRO A 535 21.55 -14.79 -23.83
CA PRO A 535 20.22 -15.42 -23.90
C PRO A 535 19.24 -14.85 -22.86
N MET A 536 19.70 -14.45 -21.68
CA MET A 536 18.84 -13.80 -20.68
C MET A 536 18.33 -12.42 -21.15
N LYS A 537 19.16 -11.68 -21.89
CA LYS A 537 18.80 -10.38 -22.51
C LYS A 537 17.85 -10.56 -23.70
N SER A 538 18.01 -11.59 -24.53
CA SER A 538 17.07 -11.86 -25.63
C SER A 538 15.72 -12.35 -25.09
N PHE A 539 15.72 -13.27 -24.13
CA PHE A 539 14.53 -13.86 -23.50
C PHE A 539 13.64 -12.80 -22.80
N SER A 540 14.24 -11.94 -21.97
CA SER A 540 13.52 -10.82 -21.33
C SER A 540 12.97 -9.79 -22.33
N LEU A 541 13.67 -9.57 -23.45
CA LEU A 541 13.21 -8.68 -24.52
C LEU A 541 12.05 -9.30 -25.33
N THR A 542 12.06 -10.61 -25.57
CA THR A 542 10.96 -11.37 -26.17
C THR A 542 9.72 -11.32 -25.28
N MET A 543 9.85 -11.61 -23.98
CA MET A 543 8.74 -11.49 -23.03
C MET A 543 8.17 -10.06 -22.98
N LYS A 544 9.02 -9.03 -22.98
CA LYS A 544 8.56 -7.63 -23.07
C LYS A 544 7.74 -7.39 -24.34
N ARG A 545 8.23 -7.82 -25.51
CA ARG A 545 7.52 -7.64 -26.80
C ARG A 545 6.15 -8.32 -26.79
N ILE A 546 6.05 -9.52 -26.23
CA ILE A 546 4.79 -10.26 -26.09
C ILE A 546 3.82 -9.49 -25.18
N LEU A 547 4.27 -9.05 -24.01
CA LEU A 547 3.45 -8.29 -23.06
C LEU A 547 3.00 -6.92 -23.60
N HIS A 548 3.81 -6.25 -24.43
CA HIS A 548 3.45 -5.01 -25.14
C HIS A 548 2.53 -5.28 -26.35
N GLY A 549 2.57 -6.48 -26.92
CA GLY A 549 1.77 -6.87 -28.09
C GLY A 549 0.34 -7.29 -27.75
N SER A 550 0.15 -7.94 -26.59
CA SER A 550 -1.10 -8.59 -26.15
C SER A 550 -2.22 -7.62 -25.75
N GLU A 551 -2.80 -6.90 -26.72
CA GLU A 551 -3.95 -6.02 -26.54
C GLU A 551 -5.30 -6.78 -26.70
N LEU A 552 -6.12 -6.78 -25.65
CA LEU A 552 -7.43 -7.45 -25.56
C LEU A 552 -8.51 -6.98 -26.55
N ASP A 553 -8.27 -5.89 -27.29
CA ASP A 553 -9.25 -5.22 -28.17
C ASP A 553 -8.83 -5.13 -29.65
N LYS A 554 -7.69 -5.72 -30.05
CA LYS A 554 -7.28 -5.82 -31.47
C LYS A 554 -8.15 -6.82 -32.24
N CYS A 555 -8.33 -6.58 -33.54
CA CYS A 555 -9.08 -7.46 -34.43
C CYS A 555 -8.36 -8.78 -34.73
N ASP A 556 -7.03 -8.75 -34.86
CA ASP A 556 -6.21 -9.92 -35.21
C ASP A 556 -5.61 -10.62 -33.96
N ALA A 557 -6.13 -10.32 -32.77
CA ALA A 557 -5.53 -10.67 -31.49
C ALA A 557 -5.38 -12.18 -31.25
N GLU A 558 -6.23 -13.02 -31.84
CA GLU A 558 -6.17 -14.48 -31.65
C GLU A 558 -4.96 -15.10 -32.38
N ALA A 559 -4.75 -14.70 -33.65
CA ALA A 559 -3.60 -15.16 -34.44
C ALA A 559 -2.28 -14.68 -33.82
N ASP A 560 -2.23 -13.42 -33.38
CA ASP A 560 -1.10 -12.86 -32.63
C ASP A 560 -0.81 -13.67 -31.35
N VAL A 561 -1.84 -13.99 -30.54
CA VAL A 561 -1.68 -14.75 -29.29
C VAL A 561 -1.18 -16.17 -29.55
N ALA A 562 -1.72 -16.87 -30.55
CA ALA A 562 -1.25 -18.21 -30.92
C ALA A 562 0.20 -18.19 -31.40
N GLN A 563 0.61 -17.15 -32.14
CA GLN A 563 2.01 -16.95 -32.52
C GLN A 563 2.90 -16.63 -31.31
N TYR A 564 2.44 -15.78 -30.38
CA TYR A 564 3.17 -15.44 -29.17
C TYR A 564 3.40 -16.67 -28.28
N GLN A 565 2.39 -17.53 -28.07
CA GLN A 565 2.53 -18.76 -27.31
C GLN A 565 3.62 -19.69 -27.87
N ARG A 566 3.63 -19.91 -29.20
CA ARG A 566 4.67 -20.73 -29.87
C ARG A 566 6.06 -20.09 -29.74
N SER A 567 6.16 -18.78 -29.98
CA SER A 567 7.43 -18.05 -29.88
C SER A 567 8.01 -18.03 -28.47
N LEU A 568 7.14 -17.99 -27.44
CA LEU A 568 7.54 -18.03 -26.05
C LEU A 568 8.03 -19.42 -25.65
N GLY A 569 7.33 -20.48 -26.04
CA GLY A 569 7.74 -21.85 -25.76
C GLY A 569 9.12 -22.18 -26.35
N LEU A 570 9.38 -21.80 -27.61
CA LEU A 570 10.70 -21.96 -28.23
C LEU A 570 11.79 -21.15 -27.51
N ALA A 571 11.46 -19.92 -27.07
CA ALA A 571 12.41 -19.08 -26.34
C ALA A 571 12.70 -19.61 -24.92
N GLU A 572 11.71 -20.23 -24.28
CA GLU A 572 11.82 -20.88 -22.96
C GLU A 572 12.67 -22.14 -23.03
N GLU A 573 12.49 -22.98 -24.06
CA GLU A 573 13.32 -24.16 -24.32
C GLU A 573 14.80 -23.79 -24.52
N LEU A 574 15.08 -22.84 -25.43
CA LEU A 574 16.44 -22.32 -25.68
C LEU A 574 17.06 -21.69 -24.43
N PHE A 575 16.28 -20.96 -23.62
CA PHE A 575 16.78 -20.36 -22.38
C PHE A 575 17.06 -21.43 -21.30
N CYS A 576 16.21 -22.46 -21.21
CA CYS A 576 16.39 -23.58 -20.27
C CYS A 576 17.64 -24.41 -20.60
N GLU A 577 17.89 -24.69 -21.88
CA GLU A 577 19.13 -25.34 -22.33
C GLU A 577 20.36 -24.49 -22.01
N ALA A 578 20.34 -23.19 -22.36
CA ALA A 578 21.43 -22.26 -22.05
C ALA A 578 21.70 -22.16 -20.54
N ARG A 579 20.64 -22.15 -19.70
CA ARG A 579 20.79 -22.13 -18.23
C ARG A 579 21.42 -23.41 -17.70
N LYS A 580 20.97 -24.59 -18.15
CA LYS A 580 21.55 -25.88 -17.77
C LYS A 580 23.05 -25.92 -18.07
N LYS A 581 23.43 -25.51 -19.29
CA LYS A 581 24.84 -25.44 -19.71
C LYS A 581 25.64 -24.44 -18.87
N ALA A 582 25.13 -23.22 -18.65
CA ALA A 582 25.81 -22.20 -17.86
C ALA A 582 26.04 -22.63 -16.39
N LEU A 583 25.06 -23.30 -15.76
CA LEU A 583 25.21 -23.82 -14.39
C LEU A 583 26.22 -24.99 -14.34
N ALA A 584 26.18 -25.90 -15.32
CA ALA A 584 27.12 -27.01 -15.41
C ALA A 584 28.58 -26.54 -15.58
N GLU A 585 28.83 -25.48 -16.36
CA GLU A 585 30.16 -24.86 -16.47
C GLU A 585 30.60 -24.19 -15.16
N VAL A 586 29.71 -23.43 -14.51
CA VAL A 586 29.98 -22.75 -13.23
C VAL A 586 30.35 -23.74 -12.13
N TYR A 587 29.57 -24.81 -11.94
CA TYR A 587 29.88 -25.87 -10.96
C TYR A 587 30.96 -26.85 -11.44
N GLY A 588 31.23 -26.91 -12.75
CA GLY A 588 32.28 -27.71 -13.36
C GLY A 588 33.69 -27.26 -12.96
N LEU A 589 33.87 -25.97 -12.66
CA LEU A 589 35.10 -25.36 -12.18
C LEU A 589 35.70 -26.12 -10.98
N GLY A 590 37.02 -26.36 -11.03
CA GLY A 590 37.76 -27.09 -9.99
C GLY A 590 37.72 -26.45 -8.58
N LEU A 591 37.18 -25.24 -8.46
CA LEU A 591 36.92 -24.51 -7.22
C LEU A 591 35.97 -25.26 -6.28
N PHE A 592 34.92 -25.89 -6.82
CA PHE A 592 33.93 -26.64 -6.04
C PHE A 592 34.42 -28.07 -5.69
N LYS A 593 35.43 -28.58 -6.42
CA LYS A 593 35.99 -29.93 -6.28
C LYS A 593 37.20 -30.01 -5.33
N ARG A 594 37.88 -28.88 -5.06
CA ARG A 594 39.03 -28.81 -4.13
C ARG A 594 38.57 -28.44 -2.70
N ARG A 595 39.07 -29.15 -1.67
CA ARG A 595 38.89 -28.75 -0.26
C ARG A 595 39.63 -27.43 0.04
N HIS A 596 38.94 -26.31 -0.10
CA HIS A 596 39.37 -25.00 0.37
C HIS A 596 38.83 -24.71 1.78
N ASN A 597 39.26 -23.58 2.39
CA ASN A 597 38.72 -23.12 3.67
C ASN A 597 37.20 -22.87 3.58
N ASP A 598 36.44 -23.31 4.58
CA ASP A 598 34.97 -23.26 4.65
C ASP A 598 34.38 -21.88 4.27
N GLU A 599 34.98 -20.78 4.74
CA GLU A 599 34.51 -19.41 4.46
C GLU A 599 34.50 -19.09 2.95
N PHE A 600 35.52 -19.52 2.20
CA PHE A 600 35.61 -19.27 0.74
C PHE A 600 34.59 -20.10 -0.05
N ILE A 601 34.37 -21.36 0.36
CA ILE A 601 33.36 -22.24 -0.22
C ILE A 601 31.98 -21.59 -0.08
N THR A 602 31.64 -21.11 1.12
CA THR A 602 30.35 -20.43 1.33
C THR A 602 30.17 -19.17 0.50
N ASP A 603 31.25 -18.46 0.18
CA ASP A 603 31.21 -17.25 -0.62
C ASP A 603 30.97 -17.51 -2.12
N TRP A 604 31.55 -18.57 -2.69
CA TRP A 604 31.26 -18.97 -4.07
C TRP A 604 29.87 -19.60 -4.20
N GLU A 605 29.50 -20.48 -3.28
CA GLU A 605 28.20 -21.15 -3.27
C GLU A 605 27.04 -20.15 -3.21
N GLN A 606 27.17 -19.10 -2.40
CA GLN A 606 26.13 -18.06 -2.30
C GLN A 606 25.93 -17.27 -3.61
N VAL A 607 26.99 -17.05 -4.40
CA VAL A 607 26.90 -16.34 -5.69
C VAL A 607 26.28 -17.24 -6.76
N ALA A 608 26.71 -18.50 -6.84
CA ALA A 608 26.12 -19.48 -7.75
C ALA A 608 24.63 -19.70 -7.44
N ALA A 609 24.27 -19.80 -6.16
CA ALA A 609 22.89 -19.87 -5.68
C ALA A 609 22.03 -18.67 -6.09
N SER A 610 22.54 -17.43 -5.99
CA SER A 610 21.78 -16.25 -6.42
C SER A 610 21.57 -16.20 -7.93
N CYS A 611 22.56 -16.63 -8.72
CA CYS A 611 22.47 -16.74 -10.17
C CYS A 611 21.46 -17.79 -10.64
N GLY A 612 21.49 -18.97 -10.01
CA GLY A 612 20.51 -20.02 -10.22
C GLY A 612 19.09 -19.57 -9.87
N ASN A 613 18.90 -18.94 -8.69
CA ASN A 613 17.59 -18.42 -8.27
C ASN A 613 17.03 -17.38 -9.26
N PHE A 614 17.82 -16.39 -9.70
CA PHE A 614 17.32 -15.36 -10.63
C PHE A 614 16.95 -15.95 -12.00
N SER A 615 17.78 -16.84 -12.54
CA SER A 615 17.52 -17.49 -13.82
C SER A 615 16.41 -18.55 -13.77
N LEU A 616 16.11 -19.12 -12.60
CA LEU A 616 14.90 -19.93 -12.37
C LEU A 616 13.64 -19.07 -12.34
N LEU A 617 13.64 -17.98 -11.55
CA LEU A 617 12.51 -17.05 -11.47
C LEU A 617 12.14 -16.41 -12.82
N LEU A 618 13.12 -16.22 -13.70
CA LEU A 618 12.90 -15.70 -15.05
C LEU A 618 12.22 -16.71 -15.97
N GLU A 619 12.51 -18.01 -15.84
CA GLU A 619 11.78 -19.09 -16.53
C GLU A 619 10.35 -19.21 -15.98
N GLU A 620 10.17 -19.21 -14.65
CA GLU A 620 8.84 -19.27 -14.03
C GLU A 620 7.93 -18.12 -14.48
N MET A 621 8.50 -16.92 -14.63
CA MET A 621 7.77 -15.77 -15.15
C MET A 621 7.31 -16.00 -16.59
N ALA A 622 8.09 -16.67 -17.44
CA ALA A 622 7.68 -17.03 -18.80
C ALA A 622 6.51 -18.02 -18.80
N SER A 623 6.56 -19.06 -17.95
CA SER A 623 5.46 -20.01 -17.77
C SER A 623 4.16 -19.32 -17.33
N GLU A 624 4.21 -18.35 -16.41
CA GLU A 624 3.02 -17.56 -16.05
C GLU A 624 2.55 -16.63 -17.18
N VAL A 625 3.45 -16.08 -18.00
CA VAL A 625 3.07 -15.33 -19.22
C VAL A 625 2.42 -16.26 -20.25
N GLN A 626 2.84 -17.52 -20.36
CA GLN A 626 2.18 -18.51 -21.23
C GLN A 626 0.75 -18.83 -20.76
N LYS A 627 0.54 -19.00 -19.44
CA LYS A 627 -0.81 -19.18 -18.85
C LYS A 627 -1.69 -17.93 -18.99
N LEU A 628 -1.09 -16.74 -18.94
CA LEU A 628 -1.76 -15.47 -19.24
C LEU A 628 -2.25 -15.45 -20.70
N LEU A 629 -1.39 -15.81 -21.66
CA LEU A 629 -1.76 -15.88 -23.09
C LEU A 629 -2.90 -16.88 -23.34
N GLY A 630 -2.87 -18.08 -22.73
CA GLY A 630 -3.97 -19.05 -22.83
C GLY A 630 -5.28 -18.53 -22.20
N SER A 631 -5.19 -17.69 -21.16
CA SER A 631 -6.36 -17.00 -20.60
C SER A 631 -6.89 -15.87 -21.48
N ILE A 632 -6.04 -15.25 -22.31
CA ILE A 632 -6.45 -14.27 -23.33
C ILE A 632 -7.14 -14.97 -24.50
N GLU A 633 -6.59 -16.08 -25.00
CA GLU A 633 -7.23 -16.92 -26.03
C GLU A 633 -8.61 -17.43 -25.56
N GLY A 634 -8.68 -17.98 -24.34
CA GLY A 634 -9.95 -18.37 -23.71
C GLY A 634 -10.92 -17.21 -23.46
N TYR A 635 -10.46 -15.95 -23.48
CA TYR A 635 -11.30 -14.76 -23.43
C TYR A 635 -11.77 -14.33 -24.83
N LEU A 636 -10.90 -14.39 -25.84
CA LEU A 636 -11.21 -14.05 -27.23
C LEU A 636 -12.27 -14.99 -27.83
N THR A 637 -12.10 -16.30 -27.66
CA THR A 637 -13.08 -17.32 -28.09
C THR A 637 -14.50 -17.09 -27.51
N ILE A 638 -14.62 -16.70 -26.24
CA ILE A 638 -15.94 -16.35 -25.64
C ILE A 638 -16.49 -15.04 -26.21
N ARG A 639 -15.62 -14.07 -26.51
CA ARG A 639 -16.00 -12.79 -27.13
C ARG A 639 -16.56 -12.98 -28.54
N GLU A 640 -16.07 -13.96 -29.30
CA GLU A 640 -16.59 -14.27 -30.65
C GLU A 640 -17.96 -14.95 -30.63
N ASN A 641 -18.20 -15.86 -29.67
CA ASN A 641 -19.46 -16.60 -29.60
C ASN A 641 -20.70 -15.76 -29.17
N ASP A 642 -20.50 -14.59 -28.52
CA ASP A 642 -21.53 -13.68 -27.91
C ASP A 642 -22.72 -14.38 -27.22
N GLU A 643 -22.53 -15.58 -26.66
CA GLU A 643 -23.60 -16.28 -25.95
C GLU A 643 -24.03 -15.51 -24.70
N ARG A 644 -25.35 -15.40 -24.48
CA ARG A 644 -25.93 -14.71 -23.33
C ARG A 644 -26.65 -15.68 -22.41
N SER A 645 -26.14 -15.77 -21.19
CA SER A 645 -26.61 -16.63 -20.10
C SER A 645 -27.09 -15.77 -18.93
N TYR A 646 -28.31 -16.05 -18.48
CA TYR A 646 -28.91 -15.44 -17.27
C TYR A 646 -29.17 -16.51 -16.19
N ARG A 647 -28.31 -17.52 -16.12
CA ARG A 647 -28.43 -18.66 -15.19
C ARG A 647 -28.47 -18.20 -13.73
N TRP A 648 -27.81 -17.09 -13.41
CA TRP A 648 -27.82 -16.49 -12.08
C TRP A 648 -29.21 -16.08 -11.56
N LEU A 649 -30.19 -15.79 -12.43
CA LEU A 649 -31.55 -15.37 -12.01
C LEU A 649 -32.40 -16.54 -11.52
N TRP A 650 -32.20 -17.74 -12.08
CA TRP A 650 -33.08 -18.90 -11.87
C TRP A 650 -32.62 -19.84 -10.74
N GLY A 651 -31.69 -19.39 -9.89
CA GLY A 651 -31.15 -20.19 -8.79
C GLY A 651 -30.50 -21.51 -9.24
N GLY A 652 -30.01 -21.55 -10.49
CA GLY A 652 -29.56 -22.78 -11.13
C GLY A 652 -28.48 -23.49 -10.31
N LYS A 653 -28.65 -24.80 -10.11
CA LYS A 653 -27.60 -25.67 -9.58
C LYS A 653 -26.30 -25.37 -10.33
N HIS A 654 -25.24 -25.03 -9.60
CA HIS A 654 -23.90 -25.02 -10.17
C HIS A 654 -23.67 -26.40 -10.83
N ARG A 655 -23.20 -26.40 -12.08
CA ARG A 655 -22.62 -27.60 -12.71
C ARG A 655 -21.54 -28.10 -11.75
N GLU A 656 -21.68 -29.33 -11.29
CA GLU A 656 -20.65 -29.97 -10.47
C GLU A 656 -19.38 -30.06 -11.32
N PRO A 657 -18.25 -29.49 -10.86
CA PRO A 657 -16.99 -29.60 -11.58
C PRO A 657 -16.57 -31.07 -11.68
N THR A 658 -15.98 -31.46 -12.81
CA THR A 658 -15.40 -32.80 -12.96
C THR A 658 -14.24 -33.00 -11.98
N ALA A 659 -13.86 -34.23 -11.62
CA ALA A 659 -12.81 -34.47 -10.61
C ALA A 659 -11.44 -33.80 -10.94
N ALA A 660 -11.12 -33.63 -12.23
CA ALA A 660 -9.97 -32.86 -12.68
C ALA A 660 -10.15 -31.34 -12.46
N GLU A 661 -11.35 -30.81 -12.77
CA GLU A 661 -11.71 -29.43 -12.40
C GLU A 661 -11.76 -29.26 -10.87
N GLU A 662 -12.14 -30.26 -10.06
CA GLU A 662 -12.16 -30.16 -8.59
C GLU A 662 -10.77 -30.03 -7.98
N ALA A 663 -9.76 -30.71 -8.54
CA ALA A 663 -8.37 -30.55 -8.12
C ALA A 663 -7.89 -29.09 -8.35
N GLU A 664 -8.04 -28.57 -9.57
CA GLU A 664 -7.78 -27.15 -9.85
C GLU A 664 -8.68 -26.21 -9.03
N THR A 665 -9.94 -26.58 -8.82
CA THR A 665 -10.94 -25.75 -8.14
C THR A 665 -10.76 -25.77 -6.62
N SER A 666 -10.06 -26.74 -6.05
CA SER A 666 -9.64 -26.71 -4.65
C SER A 666 -8.58 -25.62 -4.41
N GLN A 667 -7.55 -25.56 -5.27
CA GLN A 667 -6.58 -24.45 -5.31
C GLN A 667 -7.27 -23.11 -5.66
N ARG A 668 -8.09 -23.06 -6.71
CA ARG A 668 -8.88 -21.87 -7.06
C ARG A 668 -9.91 -21.51 -5.98
N SER A 669 -10.35 -22.40 -5.09
CA SER A 669 -11.29 -22.09 -3.99
C SER A 669 -10.56 -21.42 -2.80
N ALA A 670 -9.28 -21.73 -2.61
CA ALA A 670 -8.40 -20.98 -1.71
C ALA A 670 -8.16 -19.55 -2.21
N VAL A 671 -7.98 -19.34 -3.52
CA VAL A 671 -7.66 -18.02 -4.11
C VAL A 671 -8.89 -17.21 -4.56
N ASN A 672 -9.97 -17.84 -5.03
CA ASN A 672 -11.25 -17.16 -5.29
C ASN A 672 -11.93 -16.70 -4.00
N LYS A 673 -11.56 -17.24 -2.82
CA LYS A 673 -11.86 -16.61 -1.52
C LYS A 673 -11.19 -15.24 -1.35
N ILE A 674 -10.02 -15.02 -1.97
CA ILE A 674 -9.25 -13.78 -1.92
C ILE A 674 -9.83 -12.74 -2.90
N ILE A 675 -10.28 -13.15 -4.09
CA ILE A 675 -10.77 -12.24 -5.15
C ILE A 675 -12.30 -12.00 -5.08
N SER A 676 -13.11 -13.02 -4.77
CA SER A 676 -14.59 -12.87 -4.74
C SER A 676 -15.09 -12.22 -3.44
N GLY A 677 -15.10 -10.88 -3.44
CA GLY A 677 -15.42 -9.97 -2.33
C GLY A 677 -16.76 -10.15 -1.58
N ARG A 678 -17.54 -11.20 -1.86
CA ARG A 678 -18.75 -11.62 -1.13
C ARG A 678 -18.43 -12.57 0.02
N LYS A 679 -17.60 -13.60 -0.22
CA LYS A 679 -17.06 -14.46 0.86
C LYS A 679 -15.78 -13.89 1.46
N THR A 680 -15.01 -13.07 0.73
CA THR A 680 -13.95 -12.26 1.34
C THR A 680 -14.52 -11.30 2.37
N MET A 681 -15.77 -10.80 2.25
CA MET A 681 -16.37 -10.01 3.33
C MET A 681 -16.75 -10.85 4.56
N ALA A 682 -17.27 -12.08 4.41
CA ALA A 682 -17.54 -12.95 5.56
C ALA A 682 -16.25 -13.50 6.20
N PHE A 683 -15.21 -13.73 5.39
CA PHE A 683 -13.89 -14.16 5.83
C PHE A 683 -13.07 -13.00 6.41
N MET A 684 -13.10 -11.79 5.82
CA MET A 684 -12.57 -10.54 6.39
C MET A 684 -13.43 -10.01 7.54
N THR A 685 -14.70 -10.37 7.68
CA THR A 685 -15.47 -10.16 8.93
C THR A 685 -14.92 -11.12 9.98
N ARG A 686 -14.79 -12.41 9.63
CA ARG A 686 -14.20 -13.41 10.52
C ARG A 686 -12.72 -13.11 10.79
N GLN A 687 -12.04 -12.33 9.94
CA GLN A 687 -10.60 -12.05 10.02
C GLN A 687 -10.27 -10.63 10.51
N SER A 688 -11.19 -9.65 10.36
CA SER A 688 -11.25 -8.49 11.24
C SER A 688 -11.52 -9.00 12.64
N ASP A 689 -12.49 -9.90 12.87
CA ASP A 689 -12.62 -10.63 14.14
C ASP A 689 -11.32 -11.40 14.51
N LEU A 690 -10.58 -12.00 13.55
CA LEU A 690 -9.31 -12.71 13.86
C LEU A 690 -8.11 -11.78 14.19
N LEU A 691 -8.16 -10.50 13.81
CA LEU A 691 -7.10 -9.51 14.03
C LEU A 691 -7.49 -8.45 15.08
N GLU A 692 -8.78 -8.22 15.29
CA GLU A 692 -9.33 -7.26 16.24
C GLU A 692 -9.45 -7.82 17.65
N GLU A 693 -9.89 -9.07 17.79
CA GLU A 693 -9.50 -9.91 18.92
C GLU A 693 -7.99 -10.20 18.74
N GLY A 694 -7.14 -9.25 19.15
CA GLY A 694 -5.71 -9.30 18.88
C GLY A 694 -5.09 -10.64 19.32
N PHE A 695 -4.03 -11.07 18.64
CA PHE A 695 -3.36 -12.34 18.92
C PHE A 695 -2.98 -12.51 20.39
N ALA A 696 -2.70 -11.44 21.13
CA ALA A 696 -2.53 -11.50 22.59
C ALA A 696 -3.79 -12.00 23.33
N GLY A 697 -4.98 -11.54 22.97
CA GLY A 697 -6.24 -12.02 23.56
C GLY A 697 -6.58 -13.44 23.12
N ARG A 698 -6.40 -13.78 21.84
CA ARG A 698 -6.67 -15.14 21.36
C ARG A 698 -5.65 -16.16 21.86
N MET A 699 -4.36 -15.83 21.88
CA MET A 699 -3.31 -16.66 22.46
C MET A 699 -3.48 -16.79 23.98
N HIS A 700 -3.91 -15.75 24.69
CA HIS A 700 -4.22 -15.87 26.12
C HIS A 700 -5.50 -16.70 26.37
N ASP A 701 -6.52 -16.58 25.52
CA ASP A 701 -7.73 -17.41 25.57
C ASP A 701 -7.44 -18.86 25.16
N ASP A 702 -6.61 -19.10 24.15
CA ASP A 702 -6.23 -20.41 23.62
C ASP A 702 -5.21 -21.09 24.53
N LEU A 703 -4.28 -20.34 25.13
CA LEU A 703 -3.42 -20.79 26.23
C LEU A 703 -4.25 -21.10 27.47
N ASN A 704 -5.22 -20.26 27.86
CA ASN A 704 -6.16 -20.61 28.92
C ASN A 704 -7.02 -21.83 28.53
N SER A 705 -7.37 -22.00 27.25
CA SER A 705 -8.09 -23.19 26.75
C SER A 705 -7.20 -24.44 26.73
N ALA A 706 -5.90 -24.28 26.49
CA ALA A 706 -4.91 -25.35 26.46
C ALA A 706 -4.50 -25.74 27.88
N LEU A 707 -4.33 -24.77 28.78
CA LEU A 707 -4.15 -24.97 30.22
C LEU A 707 -5.38 -25.62 30.83
N THR A 708 -6.61 -25.20 30.48
CA THR A 708 -7.84 -25.89 30.93
C THR A 708 -8.06 -27.24 30.24
N LYS A 709 -7.59 -27.46 29.00
CA LYS A 709 -7.55 -28.81 28.38
C LYS A 709 -6.49 -29.72 29.02
N LYS A 710 -5.35 -29.17 29.43
CA LYS A 710 -4.28 -29.90 30.13
C LYS A 710 -4.71 -30.21 31.56
N ALA A 711 -5.42 -29.28 32.21
CA ALA A 711 -6.11 -29.51 33.47
C ALA A 711 -7.20 -30.58 33.34
N LYS A 712 -7.97 -30.62 32.24
CA LYS A 712 -8.99 -31.66 31.98
C LYS A 712 -8.46 -33.11 31.88
N HIS A 713 -7.14 -33.33 31.80
CA HIS A 713 -6.58 -34.67 31.98
C HIS A 713 -6.54 -35.11 33.47
N GLY A 714 -6.81 -34.20 34.41
CA GLY A 714 -7.20 -34.50 35.79
C GLY A 714 -8.61 -33.98 36.09
N GLU A 715 -9.57 -34.91 36.16
CA GLU A 715 -10.93 -34.78 36.70
C GLU A 715 -11.90 -33.73 36.08
N LEU A 716 -13.15 -34.15 35.87
CA LEU A 716 -14.15 -33.41 35.10
C LEU A 716 -14.95 -32.39 35.94
N GLU A 717 -14.42 -31.19 36.13
CA GLU A 717 -15.27 -30.05 36.53
C GLU A 717 -16.11 -29.53 35.36
N LYS A 718 -17.42 -29.35 35.59
CA LYS A 718 -18.34 -28.74 34.62
C LYS A 718 -18.00 -27.25 34.47
N PRO A 719 -17.94 -26.68 33.25
CA PRO A 719 -17.54 -25.29 33.05
C PRO A 719 -18.51 -24.33 33.74
N SER A 720 -17.97 -23.60 34.72
CA SER A 720 -18.68 -22.64 35.58
C SER A 720 -19.57 -21.69 34.79
N MET A 721 -20.72 -21.31 35.39
CA MET A 721 -21.65 -20.34 34.81
C MET A 721 -20.97 -19.00 34.51
N SER A 722 -19.96 -18.60 35.31
CA SER A 722 -19.12 -17.43 35.04
C SER A 722 -18.37 -17.54 33.71
N PHE A 723 -17.75 -18.70 33.41
CA PHE A 723 -17.08 -18.93 32.12
C PHE A 723 -18.06 -18.94 30.93
N ARG A 724 -19.28 -19.47 31.12
CA ARG A 724 -20.34 -19.44 30.10
C ARG A 724 -20.80 -18.01 29.81
N LEU A 725 -20.98 -17.19 30.85
CA LEU A 725 -21.33 -15.78 30.74
C LEU A 725 -20.20 -14.98 30.08
N TRP A 726 -18.95 -15.16 30.53
CA TRP A 726 -17.75 -14.56 29.93
C TRP A 726 -17.63 -14.89 28.43
N LYS A 727 -17.86 -16.15 28.04
CA LYS A 727 -17.86 -16.58 26.64
C LYS A 727 -18.97 -15.93 25.81
N ARG A 728 -20.15 -15.67 26.39
CA ARG A 728 -21.24 -14.91 25.74
C ARG A 728 -20.91 -13.42 25.63
N LEU A 729 -20.39 -12.82 26.70
CA LEU A 729 -19.99 -11.41 26.76
C LEU A 729 -18.80 -11.06 25.84
N ARG A 730 -18.06 -12.06 25.35
CA ARG A 730 -17.02 -11.90 24.32
C ARG A 730 -17.50 -11.12 23.09
N VAL A 731 -18.77 -11.24 22.70
CA VAL A 731 -19.33 -10.49 21.55
C VAL A 731 -19.21 -8.97 21.77
N PHE A 732 -19.44 -8.47 22.99
CA PHE A 732 -19.27 -7.06 23.36
C PHE A 732 -17.81 -6.60 23.45
N ARG A 733 -16.84 -7.51 23.39
CA ARG A 733 -15.40 -7.19 23.33
C ARG A 733 -14.89 -6.98 21.89
N ARG A 734 -15.69 -7.28 20.86
CA ARG A 734 -15.33 -7.06 19.45
C ARG A 734 -15.37 -5.56 19.13
N ARG A 735 -14.32 -5.01 18.49
CA ARG A 735 -14.24 -3.55 18.30
C ARG A 735 -15.30 -3.03 17.32
N ASP A 736 -15.67 -3.82 16.31
CA ASP A 736 -16.82 -3.54 15.44
C ASP A 736 -18.11 -3.32 16.26
N VAL A 737 -18.40 -4.19 17.24
CA VAL A 737 -19.58 -4.08 18.12
C VAL A 737 -19.44 -2.89 19.09
N GLN A 738 -18.26 -2.69 19.68
CA GLN A 738 -17.96 -1.55 20.55
C GLN A 738 -18.13 -0.20 19.84
N PHE A 739 -17.74 -0.13 18.57
CA PHE A 739 -17.95 1.07 17.74
C PHE A 739 -19.44 1.36 17.54
N GLY A 740 -20.24 0.34 17.18
CA GLY A 740 -21.69 0.49 17.05
C GLY A 740 -22.34 0.99 18.36
N ILE A 741 -22.03 0.34 19.48
CA ILE A 741 -22.53 0.72 20.81
C ILE A 741 -22.14 2.15 21.18
N ARG A 742 -20.87 2.52 20.97
CA ARG A 742 -20.34 3.86 21.23
C ARG A 742 -21.04 4.94 20.40
N VAL A 743 -21.25 4.68 19.11
CA VAL A 743 -21.95 5.62 18.21
C VAL A 743 -23.42 5.76 18.62
N GLY A 744 -24.08 4.64 18.96
CA GLY A 744 -25.46 4.63 19.45
C GLY A 744 -25.64 5.42 20.76
N ILE A 745 -24.82 5.13 21.77
CA ILE A 745 -24.88 5.84 23.07
C ILE A 745 -24.62 7.34 22.88
N GLY A 746 -23.58 7.73 22.12
CA GLY A 746 -23.30 9.14 21.90
C GLY A 746 -24.34 9.85 21.03
N ALA A 747 -25.04 9.12 20.14
CA ALA A 747 -26.17 9.65 19.40
C ALA A 747 -27.37 9.91 20.33
N ALA A 748 -27.75 8.94 21.15
CA ALA A 748 -28.82 9.08 22.14
C ALA A 748 -28.56 10.24 23.10
N MET A 749 -27.35 10.34 23.67
CA MET A 749 -26.98 11.46 24.55
C MET A 749 -27.08 12.83 23.88
N PHE A 750 -26.75 12.94 22.59
CA PHE A 750 -26.88 14.19 21.83
C PHE A 750 -28.33 14.49 21.41
N ALA A 751 -29.13 13.45 21.18
CA ALA A 751 -30.54 13.56 20.82
C ALA A 751 -31.45 13.87 22.03
N THR A 752 -31.01 13.63 23.27
CA THR A 752 -31.79 13.86 24.50
C THR A 752 -32.54 15.22 24.55
N PRO A 753 -31.95 16.36 24.15
CA PRO A 753 -32.64 17.65 24.16
C PRO A 753 -33.89 17.68 23.25
N ALA A 754 -33.92 16.92 22.15
CA ALA A 754 -35.06 16.88 21.22
C ALA A 754 -36.32 16.21 21.81
N TYR A 755 -36.17 15.39 22.86
CA TYR A 755 -37.25 14.68 23.55
C TYR A 755 -37.57 15.26 24.94
N MET A 756 -36.78 16.22 25.42
CA MET A 756 -37.00 16.86 26.72
C MET A 756 -37.74 18.20 26.52
N PRO A 757 -39.00 18.35 26.99
CA PRO A 757 -39.84 19.52 26.67
C PRO A 757 -39.21 20.90 26.99
N SER A 758 -38.34 20.97 28.01
CA SER A 758 -37.66 22.20 28.40
C SER A 758 -36.44 22.56 27.53
N LEU A 759 -35.82 21.59 26.85
CA LEU A 759 -34.64 21.78 26.00
C LEU A 759 -34.97 21.66 24.49
N GLN A 760 -36.12 21.10 24.15
CA GLN A 760 -36.63 20.96 22.80
C GLN A 760 -36.65 22.26 21.99
N PRO A 761 -37.12 23.43 22.50
CA PRO A 761 -37.05 24.67 21.73
C PRO A 761 -35.59 25.07 21.41
N ILE A 762 -34.65 24.89 22.34
CA ILE A 762 -33.23 25.16 22.12
C ILE A 762 -32.67 24.23 21.02
N PHE A 763 -33.07 22.96 21.02
CA PHE A 763 -32.63 22.00 19.99
C PHE A 763 -33.12 22.40 18.59
N TYR A 764 -34.37 22.86 18.45
CA TYR A 764 -34.90 23.29 17.16
C TYR A 764 -34.34 24.64 16.70
N THR A 765 -34.27 25.68 17.57
CA THR A 765 -33.70 26.99 17.22
C THR A 765 -32.25 26.88 16.73
N TRP A 766 -31.44 26.03 17.35
CA TRP A 766 -30.06 25.78 16.93
C TRP A 766 -29.92 24.65 15.89
N ARG A 767 -31.05 24.15 15.35
CA ARG A 767 -31.12 23.10 14.32
C ARG A 767 -30.20 21.91 14.63
N GLY A 768 -30.36 21.34 15.83
CA GLY A 768 -29.51 20.31 16.42
C GLY A 768 -29.45 19.00 15.63
N GLU A 769 -30.42 18.73 14.76
CA GLU A 769 -30.44 17.56 13.88
C GLU A 769 -29.19 17.47 12.99
N TRP A 770 -28.65 18.61 12.53
CA TRP A 770 -27.43 18.65 11.73
C TRP A 770 -26.15 18.42 12.55
N GLY A 771 -26.17 18.75 13.83
CA GLY A 771 -25.12 18.37 14.78
C GLY A 771 -25.08 16.86 14.97
N LEU A 772 -26.25 16.23 15.14
CA LEU A 772 -26.39 14.78 15.27
C LEU A 772 -25.96 14.04 14.00
N ILE A 773 -26.43 14.49 12.82
CA ILE A 773 -25.97 13.97 11.53
C ILE A 773 -24.45 14.12 11.38
N SER A 774 -23.90 15.29 11.71
CA SER A 774 -22.45 15.53 11.63
C SER A 774 -21.67 14.57 12.51
N TYR A 775 -22.11 14.36 13.74
CA TYR A 775 -21.54 13.41 14.70
C TYR A 775 -21.48 11.98 14.13
N VAL A 776 -22.60 11.43 13.64
CA VAL A 776 -22.64 10.04 13.14
C VAL A 776 -21.84 9.88 11.83
N VAL A 777 -21.88 10.89 10.95
CA VAL A 777 -21.17 10.85 9.66
C VAL A 777 -19.65 10.85 9.83
N ILE A 778 -19.10 11.72 10.69
CA ILE A 778 -17.63 11.84 10.88
C ILE A 778 -17.03 10.72 11.72
N MET A 779 -17.84 10.05 12.57
CA MET A 779 -17.40 8.91 13.37
C MET A 779 -16.80 7.80 12.50
N SER A 780 -15.56 7.43 12.83
CA SER A 780 -14.78 6.39 12.15
C SER A 780 -14.16 5.40 13.14
N LYS A 781 -13.70 4.27 12.60
CA LYS A 781 -13.12 3.13 13.34
C LYS A 781 -11.98 3.49 14.30
N SER A 782 -11.27 4.60 14.10
CA SER A 782 -10.17 5.05 14.97
C SER A 782 -10.31 6.52 15.38
N VAL A 783 -9.69 6.87 16.51
CA VAL A 783 -9.62 8.27 16.97
C VAL A 783 -8.95 9.15 15.90
N GLY A 784 -7.78 8.74 15.38
CA GLY A 784 -7.04 9.51 14.37
C GLY A 784 -7.77 9.65 13.02
N GLY A 785 -8.60 8.67 12.64
CA GLY A 785 -9.51 8.79 11.50
C GLY A 785 -10.59 9.85 11.71
N THR A 786 -11.15 9.91 12.93
CA THR A 786 -12.22 10.85 13.28
C THR A 786 -11.69 12.28 13.41
N THR A 787 -10.48 12.48 13.95
CA THR A 787 -9.79 13.79 13.92
C THR A 787 -9.58 14.29 12.49
N TRP A 788 -9.19 13.39 11.58
CA TRP A 788 -8.89 13.72 10.18
C TRP A 788 -10.14 14.13 9.39
N THR A 789 -11.29 13.49 9.64
CA THR A 789 -12.58 13.87 9.04
C THR A 789 -13.19 15.11 9.69
N ALA A 790 -13.04 15.28 11.01
CA ALA A 790 -13.54 16.43 11.76
C ALA A 790 -12.97 17.78 11.25
N TRP A 791 -11.66 17.87 11.01
CA TRP A 791 -11.05 19.11 10.49
C TRP A 791 -11.61 19.49 9.11
N LYS A 792 -11.77 18.49 8.23
CA LYS A 792 -12.39 18.66 6.91
C LYS A 792 -13.86 19.07 7.01
N ARG A 793 -14.59 18.59 8.02
CA ARG A 793 -15.99 18.96 8.27
C ARG A 793 -16.12 20.43 8.65
N ILE A 794 -15.33 20.91 9.61
CA ILE A 794 -15.37 22.32 10.05
C ILE A 794 -15.06 23.27 8.88
N ILE A 795 -13.93 23.07 8.19
CA ILE A 795 -13.54 23.95 7.07
C ILE A 795 -14.53 23.84 5.90
N GLY A 796 -14.97 22.61 5.57
CA GLY A 796 -15.91 22.39 4.47
C GLY A 796 -17.25 23.07 4.71
N THR A 797 -17.75 23.04 5.95
CA THR A 797 -18.98 23.73 6.34
C THR A 797 -18.79 25.26 6.38
N PHE A 798 -17.69 25.78 6.91
CA PHE A 798 -17.41 27.22 6.84
C PHE A 798 -17.41 27.72 5.38
N LEU A 799 -16.68 27.05 4.49
CA LEU A 799 -16.59 27.43 3.08
C LEU A 799 -17.94 27.33 2.35
N GLY A 800 -18.68 26.23 2.56
CA GLY A 800 -20.00 26.04 1.94
C GLY A 800 -21.04 27.07 2.40
N ALA A 801 -21.05 27.39 3.70
CA ALA A 801 -21.92 28.43 4.27
C ALA A 801 -21.56 29.83 3.76
N MET A 802 -20.27 30.16 3.67
CA MET A 802 -19.80 31.43 3.11
C MET A 802 -20.17 31.57 1.63
N CYS A 803 -19.95 30.54 0.81
CA CYS A 803 -20.33 30.54 -0.59
C CYS A 803 -21.85 30.70 -0.78
N ALA A 804 -22.66 30.03 0.04
CA ALA A 804 -24.12 30.17 0.00
C ALA A 804 -24.60 31.58 0.36
N TYR A 805 -24.06 32.16 1.45
CA TYR A 805 -24.36 33.53 1.86
C TYR A 805 -24.01 34.54 0.76
N VAL A 806 -22.80 34.47 0.19
CA VAL A 806 -22.39 35.36 -0.92
C VAL A 806 -23.27 35.16 -2.16
N SER A 807 -23.64 33.92 -2.49
CA SER A 807 -24.52 33.63 -3.65
C SER A 807 -25.89 34.27 -3.47
N TRP A 808 -26.47 34.18 -2.27
CA TRP A 808 -27.78 34.76 -1.96
C TRP A 808 -27.75 36.29 -1.90
N VAL A 809 -26.68 36.89 -1.37
CA VAL A 809 -26.52 38.36 -1.33
C VAL A 809 -26.37 38.97 -2.72
N LEU A 810 -25.67 38.27 -3.64
CA LEU A 810 -25.48 38.76 -5.01
C LEU A 810 -26.72 38.56 -5.90
N PHE A 811 -27.43 37.45 -5.72
CA PHE A 811 -28.59 37.08 -6.54
C PHE A 811 -29.73 36.54 -5.66
N PRO A 812 -30.37 37.39 -4.83
CA PRO A 812 -31.50 36.98 -4.03
C PRO A 812 -32.65 36.52 -4.95
N GLU A 813 -33.37 35.47 -4.52
CA GLU A 813 -34.62 34.98 -5.12
C GLU A 813 -34.54 34.52 -6.60
N ASN A 814 -33.39 34.63 -7.27
CA ASN A 814 -33.23 34.28 -8.68
C ASN A 814 -32.88 32.80 -8.89
N GLU A 815 -33.90 32.01 -9.24
CA GLU A 815 -33.81 30.56 -9.46
C GLU A 815 -32.71 30.13 -10.46
N TYR A 816 -32.58 30.85 -11.58
CA TYR A 816 -31.61 30.50 -12.63
C TYR A 816 -30.18 30.82 -12.22
N MET A 817 -29.95 31.96 -11.57
CA MET A 817 -28.60 32.35 -11.14
C MET A 817 -28.13 31.49 -9.97
N LEU A 818 -29.00 31.18 -9.00
CA LEU A 818 -28.67 30.28 -7.90
C LEU A 818 -28.33 28.87 -8.39
N ALA A 819 -29.09 28.32 -9.34
CA ALA A 819 -28.80 27.03 -9.97
C ALA A 819 -27.45 27.04 -10.74
N LEU A 820 -27.17 28.11 -11.51
CA LEU A 820 -25.92 28.24 -12.28
C LEU A 820 -24.69 28.41 -11.36
N ILE A 821 -24.81 29.19 -10.29
CA ILE A 821 -23.74 29.36 -9.29
C ILE A 821 -23.52 28.06 -8.52
N GLY A 822 -24.59 27.35 -8.14
CA GLY A 822 -24.49 26.00 -7.57
C GLY A 822 -23.74 25.04 -8.48
N ALA A 823 -24.05 25.02 -9.78
CA ALA A 823 -23.33 24.23 -10.77
C ALA A 823 -21.85 24.64 -10.88
N ALA A 824 -21.54 25.95 -10.88
CA ALA A 824 -20.18 26.47 -10.92
C ALA A 824 -19.36 26.08 -9.68
N ILE A 825 -19.95 26.10 -8.48
CA ILE A 825 -19.33 25.64 -7.22
C ILE A 825 -19.18 24.10 -7.21
N SER A 826 -20.11 23.38 -7.84
CA SER A 826 -20.06 21.92 -7.92
C SER A 826 -18.84 21.39 -8.68
N TYR A 827 -18.37 22.10 -9.72
CA TYR A 827 -17.23 21.68 -10.55
C TYR A 827 -15.92 21.51 -9.74
N PRO A 828 -15.38 22.52 -9.04
CA PRO A 828 -14.18 22.33 -8.22
C PRO A 828 -14.40 21.34 -7.06
N CYS A 829 -15.61 21.30 -6.49
CA CYS A 829 -15.94 20.35 -5.43
C CYS A 829 -15.92 18.89 -5.92
N PHE A 830 -16.47 18.60 -7.11
CA PHE A 830 -16.41 17.26 -7.70
C PHE A 830 -15.00 16.90 -8.18
N ARG A 831 -14.18 17.86 -8.63
CA ARG A 831 -12.75 17.63 -8.88
C ARG A 831 -12.04 17.14 -7.62
N ILE A 832 -12.32 17.74 -6.46
CA ILE A 832 -11.80 17.27 -5.16
C ILE A 832 -12.33 15.86 -4.83
N ILE A 833 -13.63 15.60 -5.03
CA ILE A 833 -14.25 14.28 -4.73
C ILE A 833 -13.65 13.15 -5.57
N VAL A 834 -13.31 13.41 -6.84
CA VAL A 834 -12.81 12.40 -7.79
C VAL A 834 -11.29 12.26 -7.70
N THR A 835 -10.53 13.36 -7.79
CA THR A 835 -9.06 13.30 -7.89
C THR A 835 -8.38 13.06 -6.54
N TRP A 836 -8.88 13.66 -5.44
CA TRP A 836 -8.20 13.57 -4.13
C TRP A 836 -8.65 12.36 -3.31
N LYS A 837 -8.13 11.17 -3.64
CA LYS A 837 -8.50 9.88 -3.00
C LYS A 837 -8.55 9.92 -1.46
N ASP A 838 -7.57 10.53 -0.79
CA ASP A 838 -7.50 10.64 0.69
C ASP A 838 -8.34 11.79 1.30
N ASN A 839 -8.80 12.74 0.48
CA ASN A 839 -9.49 13.97 0.90
C ASN A 839 -10.90 14.13 0.30
N ASN A 840 -11.42 13.14 -0.40
CA ASN A 840 -12.70 13.15 -1.12
C ASN A 840 -13.91 13.67 -0.31
N ALA A 841 -13.96 13.43 1.01
CA ALA A 841 -15.02 13.89 1.89
C ALA A 841 -15.12 15.43 1.98
N PHE A 842 -14.01 16.16 1.77
CA PHE A 842 -13.98 17.62 1.88
C PHE A 842 -14.93 18.30 0.89
N GLY A 843 -14.85 17.94 -0.40
CA GLY A 843 -15.76 18.48 -1.43
C GLY A 843 -17.24 18.14 -1.19
N ARG A 844 -17.53 16.99 -0.55
CA ARG A 844 -18.90 16.63 -0.16
C ARG A 844 -19.44 17.53 0.95
N PHE A 845 -18.61 17.91 1.92
CA PHE A 845 -19.02 18.77 3.03
C PHE A 845 -19.29 20.22 2.60
N VAL A 846 -18.53 20.74 1.64
CA VAL A 846 -18.79 22.05 1.02
C VAL A 846 -20.16 22.06 0.32
N LEU A 847 -20.42 21.12 -0.60
CA LEU A 847 -21.69 21.06 -1.33
C LEU A 847 -22.89 20.71 -0.46
N LEU A 848 -22.72 19.82 0.54
CA LEU A 848 -23.77 19.57 1.53
C LEU A 848 -24.16 20.86 2.26
N THR A 849 -23.17 21.65 2.69
CA THR A 849 -23.45 22.87 3.46
C THR A 849 -24.09 23.95 2.58
N PHE A 850 -23.67 24.04 1.32
CA PHE A 850 -24.33 24.91 0.33
C PHE A 850 -25.80 24.51 0.10
N ASN A 851 -26.12 23.22 0.01
CA ASN A 851 -27.50 22.75 -0.15
C ASN A 851 -28.39 23.12 1.05
N ILE A 852 -27.95 22.83 2.28
CA ILE A 852 -28.74 23.08 3.52
C ILE A 852 -28.84 24.58 3.91
N THR A 853 -28.25 25.45 3.10
CA THR A 853 -28.31 26.92 3.25
C THR A 853 -28.98 27.55 2.03
N ALA A 854 -28.33 27.62 0.86
CA ALA A 854 -28.87 28.30 -0.32
C ALA A 854 -30.09 27.59 -0.94
N VAL A 855 -30.01 26.27 -1.17
CA VAL A 855 -31.13 25.50 -1.77
C VAL A 855 -32.30 25.38 -0.79
N TYR A 856 -32.01 25.24 0.50
CA TYR A 856 -33.00 25.27 1.57
C TYR A 856 -33.70 26.62 1.70
N SER A 857 -32.97 27.74 1.66
CA SER A 857 -33.57 29.09 1.75
C SER A 857 -34.52 29.37 0.59
N TYR A 858 -34.25 28.84 -0.61
CA TYR A 858 -35.19 28.94 -1.73
C TYR A 858 -36.48 28.14 -1.49
N SER A 859 -36.39 26.98 -0.82
CA SER A 859 -37.59 26.20 -0.41
C SER A 859 -38.45 26.93 0.62
N LEU A 860 -37.84 27.70 1.53
CA LEU A 860 -38.56 28.58 2.47
C LEU A 860 -39.27 29.73 1.73
N TYR A 861 -38.58 30.38 0.79
CA TYR A 861 -39.14 31.48 -0.01
C TYR A 861 -40.39 31.07 -0.81
N LEU A 862 -40.46 29.82 -1.29
CA LEU A 862 -41.61 29.28 -2.00
C LEU A 862 -42.90 29.16 -1.16
N GLY A 863 -42.84 29.35 0.16
CA GLY A 863 -44.02 29.30 1.04
C GLY A 863 -44.56 27.89 1.24
N ASP A 864 -43.69 26.87 1.23
CA ASP A 864 -44.08 25.47 1.43
C ASP A 864 -44.64 25.16 2.84
N ASN A 865 -44.55 26.08 3.82
CA ASN A 865 -44.90 25.81 5.21
C ASN A 865 -45.37 27.05 6.01
N ASP A 866 -46.27 26.85 6.98
CA ASP A 866 -47.01 27.91 7.70
C ASP A 866 -46.45 28.28 9.10
N ASN A 867 -45.29 27.74 9.54
CA ASN A 867 -44.86 27.85 10.96
C ASN A 867 -43.36 28.18 11.23
N ASP A 868 -42.50 28.40 10.22
CA ASP A 868 -41.05 28.67 10.41
C ASP A 868 -40.75 30.20 10.42
N ASP A 869 -41.36 30.94 11.36
CA ASP A 869 -41.20 32.39 11.52
C ASP A 869 -39.78 32.81 11.99
N ASP A 870 -39.04 31.93 12.66
CA ASP A 870 -37.76 32.25 13.30
C ASP A 870 -36.57 32.37 12.32
N GLU A 871 -36.66 31.74 11.15
CA GLU A 871 -35.68 31.87 10.06
C GLU A 871 -36.10 32.88 8.97
N GLY A 872 -37.20 33.62 9.21
CA GLY A 872 -37.69 34.73 8.35
C GLY A 872 -38.77 34.34 7.34
N GLY A 873 -39.25 33.10 7.35
CA GLY A 873 -40.32 32.60 6.47
C GLY A 873 -40.11 32.96 4.99
N LEU A 874 -41.09 33.66 4.41
CA LEU A 874 -41.08 34.16 3.02
C LEU A 874 -39.89 35.09 2.68
N ARG A 875 -39.17 35.61 3.67
CA ARG A 875 -37.93 36.40 3.50
C ARG A 875 -36.79 35.76 4.28
N PRO A 876 -36.22 34.64 3.78
CA PRO A 876 -35.28 33.82 4.54
C PRO A 876 -34.01 34.58 4.90
N LEU A 877 -33.69 34.61 6.19
CA LEU A 877 -32.49 35.26 6.73
C LEU A 877 -31.26 34.37 6.54
N VAL A 878 -30.78 34.24 5.30
CA VAL A 878 -29.71 33.29 4.94
C VAL A 878 -28.42 33.44 5.76
N GLY A 879 -28.14 34.63 6.28
CA GLY A 879 -27.03 34.87 7.22
C GLY A 879 -27.20 34.16 8.58
N THR A 880 -28.41 34.19 9.18
CA THR A 880 -28.68 33.49 10.45
C THR A 880 -28.78 31.98 10.22
N ILE A 881 -29.42 31.54 9.13
CA ILE A 881 -29.46 30.13 8.70
C ILE A 881 -28.02 29.60 8.56
N ALA A 882 -27.16 30.28 7.81
CA ALA A 882 -25.76 29.88 7.62
C ALA A 882 -24.98 29.80 8.95
N PHE A 883 -25.21 30.75 9.86
CA PHE A 883 -24.60 30.76 11.19
C PHE A 883 -25.08 29.59 12.07
N HIS A 884 -26.40 29.35 12.17
CA HIS A 884 -26.97 28.22 12.92
C HIS A 884 -26.46 26.88 12.38
N ARG A 885 -26.43 26.68 11.05
CA ARG A 885 -25.86 25.46 10.44
C ARG A 885 -24.38 25.28 10.79
N PHE A 886 -23.57 26.35 10.76
CA PHE A 886 -22.15 26.27 11.13
C PHE A 886 -21.95 25.92 12.61
N VAL A 887 -22.68 26.57 13.53
CA VAL A 887 -22.59 26.30 14.98
C VAL A 887 -23.06 24.88 15.31
N SER A 888 -24.19 24.43 14.75
CA SER A 888 -24.72 23.08 14.93
C SER A 888 -23.73 22.00 14.48
N VAL A 889 -23.11 22.17 13.31
CA VAL A 889 -22.06 21.26 12.81
C VAL A 889 -20.83 21.27 13.73
N CYS A 890 -20.40 22.44 14.21
CA CYS A 890 -19.27 22.54 15.15
C CYS A 890 -19.57 21.84 16.48
N ALA A 891 -20.77 22.01 17.04
CA ALA A 891 -21.22 21.30 18.24
C ALA A 891 -21.21 19.77 18.05
N GLY A 892 -21.73 19.28 16.91
CA GLY A 892 -21.67 17.86 16.54
C GLY A 892 -20.23 17.32 16.40
N VAL A 893 -19.30 18.13 15.86
CA VAL A 893 -17.88 17.77 15.75
C VAL A 893 -17.19 17.74 17.12
N MET A 894 -17.45 18.73 17.98
CA MET A 894 -16.94 18.76 19.36
C MET A 894 -17.48 17.58 20.17
N TRP A 895 -18.76 17.26 20.03
CA TRP A 895 -19.37 16.09 20.65
C TRP A 895 -18.74 14.78 20.17
N ALA A 896 -18.45 14.66 18.87
CA ALA A 896 -17.75 13.51 18.35
C ALA A 896 -16.36 13.35 18.99
N PHE A 897 -15.59 14.44 19.13
CA PHE A 897 -14.32 14.41 19.84
C PHE A 897 -14.48 13.93 21.29
N LEU A 898 -15.42 14.52 22.05
CA LEU A 898 -15.72 14.12 23.43
C LEU A 898 -16.00 12.62 23.53
N VAL A 899 -16.93 12.11 22.72
CA VAL A 899 -17.26 10.68 22.66
C VAL A 899 -16.06 9.84 22.22
N THR A 900 -15.21 10.31 21.29
CA THR A 900 -14.03 9.54 20.85
C THR A 900 -12.98 9.32 21.94
N VAL A 901 -12.91 10.25 22.91
CA VAL A 901 -11.93 10.23 24.00
C VAL A 901 -12.49 9.51 25.23
N LEU A 902 -13.75 9.78 25.60
CA LEU A 902 -14.37 9.24 26.82
C LEU A 902 -14.94 7.83 26.64
N LEU A 903 -15.63 7.55 25.52
CA LEU A 903 -16.29 6.26 25.30
C LEU A 903 -15.42 5.35 24.43
N LEU A 904 -14.92 4.26 25.03
CA LEU A 904 -14.20 3.15 24.37
C LEU A 904 -13.18 3.62 23.30
N PRO A 905 -12.08 4.30 23.70
CA PRO A 905 -11.17 4.96 22.77
C PRO A 905 -10.28 3.97 21.98
N ASN A 906 -10.66 3.67 20.73
CA ASN A 906 -9.89 2.82 19.82
C ASN A 906 -8.73 3.58 19.14
N LYS A 907 -7.49 3.35 19.63
CA LYS A 907 -6.28 4.07 19.19
C LYS A 907 -5.56 3.32 18.06
N ALA A 908 -5.50 3.92 16.87
CA ALA A 908 -4.77 3.43 15.71
C ALA A 908 -3.30 3.13 16.01
N ARG A 909 -2.63 3.98 16.81
CA ARG A 909 -1.22 3.74 17.21
C ARG A 909 -1.02 2.47 18.04
N VAL A 910 -2.01 2.11 18.87
CA VAL A 910 -1.97 0.90 19.69
C VAL A 910 -2.26 -0.32 18.83
N ASN A 911 -3.22 -0.20 17.91
CA ASN A 911 -3.55 -1.25 16.94
C ASN A 911 -2.39 -1.52 15.98
N LEU A 912 -1.66 -0.51 15.54
CA LEU A 912 -0.47 -0.65 14.70
C LEU A 912 0.61 -1.48 15.42
N LYS A 913 0.93 -1.16 16.69
CA LYS A 913 1.88 -1.94 17.50
C LYS A 913 1.44 -3.40 17.69
N HIS A 914 0.17 -3.62 18.07
CA HIS A 914 -0.36 -4.98 18.28
C HIS A 914 -0.43 -5.79 16.99
N GLY A 915 -0.73 -5.12 15.87
CA GLY A 915 -0.75 -5.72 14.54
C GLY A 915 0.64 -6.12 14.07
N LEU A 916 1.64 -5.25 14.20
CA LEU A 916 3.05 -5.58 13.94
C LEU A 916 3.52 -6.77 14.79
N CYS A 917 3.25 -6.74 16.11
CA CYS A 917 3.54 -7.86 17.01
C CYS A 917 2.88 -9.17 16.55
N SER A 918 1.60 -9.15 16.17
CA SER A 918 0.89 -10.32 15.68
C SER A 918 1.40 -10.81 14.32
N LEU A 919 1.81 -9.89 13.44
CA LEU A 919 2.34 -10.21 12.11
C LEU A 919 3.69 -10.91 12.26
N TRP A 920 4.63 -10.34 13.01
CA TRP A 920 5.94 -10.94 13.25
C TRP A 920 5.88 -12.29 13.97
N LEU A 921 5.00 -12.46 14.96
CA LEU A 921 4.80 -13.77 15.61
C LEU A 921 4.26 -14.82 14.63
N ARG A 922 3.30 -14.45 13.76
CA ARG A 922 2.84 -15.37 12.71
C ARG A 922 3.93 -15.69 11.70
N MET A 923 4.65 -14.68 11.19
CA MET A 923 5.78 -14.87 10.27
C MET A 923 6.83 -15.83 10.84
N GLY A 924 7.21 -15.66 12.10
CA GLY A 924 8.13 -16.57 12.78
C GLY A 924 7.57 -17.99 12.92
N LEU A 925 6.27 -18.15 13.22
CA LEU A 925 5.62 -19.46 13.31
C LEU A 925 5.53 -20.15 11.94
N THR A 926 5.17 -19.43 10.88
CA THR A 926 5.16 -19.95 9.50
C THR A 926 6.56 -20.35 9.04
N TRP A 927 7.60 -19.65 9.51
CA TRP A 927 9.00 -19.97 9.19
C TRP A 927 9.60 -21.13 10.01
N LYS A 928 8.85 -21.78 10.90
CA LYS A 928 9.42 -22.80 11.80
C LYS A 928 9.93 -24.04 11.04
N ASP A 929 9.23 -24.49 10.01
CA ASP A 929 9.73 -25.46 9.03
C ASP A 929 8.96 -25.32 7.69
N PRO A 930 9.40 -24.42 6.80
CA PRO A 930 8.72 -24.18 5.52
C PRO A 930 8.93 -25.31 4.50
N LEU A 931 9.93 -26.17 4.73
CA LEU A 931 10.27 -27.34 3.90
C LEU A 931 9.86 -28.66 4.58
N ALA A 932 8.87 -28.61 5.47
CA ALA A 932 8.28 -29.81 6.05
C ALA A 932 7.61 -30.63 4.92
N SER A 933 7.99 -31.90 4.80
CA SER A 933 7.40 -32.84 3.86
C SER A 933 6.44 -33.81 4.56
N GLN A 934 5.28 -34.05 3.96
CA GLN A 934 4.29 -35.02 4.42
C GLN A 934 4.12 -36.11 3.36
N PHE A 935 3.92 -37.36 3.77
CA PHE A 935 3.65 -38.44 2.83
C PHE A 935 2.24 -38.26 2.24
N ASP A 936 2.13 -38.15 0.92
CA ASP A 936 0.87 -38.03 0.21
C ASP A 936 0.48 -39.41 -0.37
N PRO A 937 -0.53 -40.09 0.19
CA PRO A 937 -0.93 -41.42 -0.25
C PRO A 937 -1.55 -41.44 -1.65
N ALA A 938 -1.90 -40.28 -2.24
CA ALA A 938 -2.43 -40.23 -3.60
C ALA A 938 -1.34 -40.28 -4.68
N THR A 939 -0.15 -39.72 -4.39
CA THR A 939 1.01 -39.72 -5.30
C THR A 939 2.10 -40.72 -4.91
N GLY A 940 2.00 -41.36 -3.74
CA GLY A 940 2.98 -42.34 -3.27
C GLY A 940 4.34 -41.76 -2.86
N GLY A 941 4.43 -40.43 -2.76
CA GLY A 941 5.67 -39.69 -2.50
C GLY A 941 5.53 -38.67 -1.37
N TYR A 942 6.59 -37.93 -1.11
CA TYR A 942 6.60 -36.85 -0.11
C TYR A 942 6.23 -35.51 -0.77
N ARG A 943 5.22 -34.84 -0.21
CA ARG A 943 4.74 -33.53 -0.65
C ARG A 943 5.13 -32.44 0.35
N LEU A 944 5.65 -31.32 -0.14
CA LEU A 944 5.99 -30.15 0.67
C LEU A 944 4.72 -29.41 1.16
N VAL A 945 4.72 -29.00 2.43
CA VAL A 945 3.59 -28.27 3.05
C VAL A 945 3.52 -26.82 2.58
N GLY A 946 4.69 -26.18 2.37
CA GLY A 946 4.80 -24.80 1.88
C GLY A 946 4.27 -23.71 2.82
N LEU A 947 4.32 -22.46 2.37
CA LEU A 947 3.96 -21.27 3.15
C LEU A 947 2.50 -20.83 2.96
N ALA A 948 1.54 -21.72 3.25
CA ALA A 948 0.11 -21.49 2.98
C ALA A 948 -0.53 -20.24 3.63
N GLU A 949 0.02 -19.71 4.73
CA GLU A 949 -0.50 -18.48 5.38
C GLU A 949 -0.05 -17.16 4.71
N GLN A 950 0.92 -17.19 3.79
CA GLN A 950 1.58 -15.98 3.27
C GLN A 950 0.64 -14.90 2.68
N PRO A 951 -0.43 -15.22 1.92
CA PRO A 951 -1.39 -14.21 1.46
C PRO A 951 -2.16 -13.52 2.59
N GLN A 952 -2.35 -14.18 3.74
CA GLN A 952 -3.00 -13.59 4.90
C GLN A 952 -2.08 -12.55 5.55
N LEU A 953 -0.78 -12.86 5.66
CA LEU A 953 0.24 -11.96 6.20
C LEU A 953 0.34 -10.68 5.36
N GLN A 954 0.38 -10.80 4.02
CA GLN A 954 0.38 -9.66 3.11
C GLN A 954 -0.85 -8.76 3.30
N ASN A 955 -2.06 -9.35 3.41
CA ASN A 955 -3.27 -8.60 3.69
C ASN A 955 -3.23 -7.86 5.05
N THR A 956 -2.61 -8.46 6.09
CA THR A 956 -2.44 -7.76 7.36
C THR A 956 -1.51 -6.56 7.23
N LEU A 957 -0.40 -6.67 6.49
CA LEU A 957 0.56 -5.58 6.33
C LEU A 957 -0.07 -4.36 5.64
N ILE A 958 -0.94 -4.59 4.64
CA ILE A 958 -1.72 -3.53 3.97
C ILE A 958 -2.65 -2.80 4.96
N GLN A 959 -3.27 -3.52 5.91
CA GLN A 959 -4.09 -2.90 6.97
C GLN A 959 -3.24 -2.05 7.93
N LEU A 960 -1.98 -2.45 8.20
CA LEU A 960 -1.06 -1.70 9.05
C LEU A 960 -0.60 -0.38 8.39
N ASP A 961 -0.36 -0.35 7.07
CA ASP A 961 -0.14 0.90 6.32
C ASP A 961 -1.34 1.87 6.46
N GLY A 962 -2.57 1.34 6.34
CA GLY A 962 -3.79 2.10 6.59
C GLY A 962 -3.82 2.72 8.01
N LEU A 963 -3.45 1.96 9.04
CA LEU A 963 -3.36 2.48 10.41
C LEU A 963 -2.23 3.51 10.60
N LEU A 964 -1.09 3.36 9.90
CA LEU A 964 0.02 4.31 9.94
C LEU A 964 -0.36 5.69 9.37
N LYS A 965 -1.31 5.76 8.43
CA LYS A 965 -1.86 7.03 7.93
C LYS A 965 -2.70 7.77 8.99
N HIS A 966 -3.35 7.03 9.90
CA HIS A 966 -4.20 7.61 10.95
C HIS A 966 -3.46 7.88 12.27
N ALA A 967 -2.43 7.10 12.62
CA ALA A 967 -1.71 7.22 13.89
C ALA A 967 -1.11 8.63 14.20
N PRO A 968 -0.61 9.42 13.23
CA PRO A 968 -0.12 10.78 13.47
C PRO A 968 -1.21 11.79 13.86
N ASN A 969 -2.46 11.53 13.48
CA ASN A 969 -3.60 12.43 13.69
C ASN A 969 -4.26 12.25 15.07
N GLU A 970 -3.67 11.41 15.93
CA GLU A 970 -4.14 11.23 17.30
C GLU A 970 -3.45 12.19 18.27
N PHE A 971 -4.22 12.78 19.18
CA PHE A 971 -3.67 13.63 20.22
C PHE A 971 -2.65 12.86 21.09
N ARG A 972 -1.47 13.48 21.29
CA ARG A 972 -0.33 12.92 22.02
C ARG A 972 0.47 14.04 22.69
N LEU A 973 0.54 14.01 24.02
CA LEU A 973 1.34 14.94 24.83
C LEU A 973 2.85 14.61 24.79
N LYS A 974 3.21 13.31 24.68
CA LYS A 974 4.61 12.82 24.60
C LYS A 974 5.28 13.10 23.23
N GLY A 975 5.13 14.29 22.67
CA GLY A 975 5.69 14.69 21.36
C GLY A 975 5.05 14.03 20.13
N ARG A 976 5.59 14.34 18.94
CA ARG A 976 5.09 13.85 17.64
C ARG A 976 5.25 12.32 17.50
N PHE A 977 4.39 11.70 16.69
CA PHE A 977 4.49 10.28 16.35
C PHE A 977 5.61 10.05 15.30
N PRO A 978 6.53 9.08 15.49
CA PRO A 978 7.65 8.85 14.57
C PRO A 978 7.20 8.07 13.32
N LYS A 979 6.42 8.74 12.45
CA LYS A 979 5.81 8.12 11.25
C LYS A 979 6.85 7.45 10.36
N ASN A 980 7.99 8.10 10.11
CA ASN A 980 9.02 7.63 9.18
C ASN A 980 9.70 6.34 9.67
N THR A 981 9.95 6.20 10.98
CA THR A 981 10.50 4.96 11.55
C THR A 981 9.53 3.79 11.38
N TYR A 982 8.24 4.02 11.63
CA TYR A 982 7.20 3.01 11.39
C TYR A 982 7.00 2.67 9.91
N ASP A 983 7.14 3.65 9.00
CA ASP A 983 7.11 3.44 7.55
C ASP A 983 8.27 2.54 7.09
N ASN A 984 9.47 2.78 7.60
CA ASN A 984 10.65 1.93 7.36
C ASN A 984 10.48 0.52 7.95
N ILE A 985 9.86 0.39 9.14
CA ILE A 985 9.52 -0.90 9.74
C ILE A 985 8.54 -1.69 8.85
N LEU A 986 7.52 -1.03 8.27
CA LEU A 986 6.59 -1.69 7.35
C LEU A 986 7.27 -2.09 6.03
N LYS A 987 8.16 -1.24 5.48
CA LYS A 987 8.95 -1.55 4.28
C LYS A 987 9.86 -2.75 4.47
N SER A 988 10.60 -2.80 5.57
CA SER A 988 11.45 -3.95 5.90
C SER A 988 10.62 -5.23 6.12
N THR A 989 9.47 -5.11 6.79
CA THR A 989 8.52 -6.24 6.91
C THR A 989 7.95 -6.69 5.56
N GLN A 990 7.75 -5.78 4.60
CA GLN A 990 7.36 -6.13 3.22
C GLN A 990 8.46 -6.94 2.53
N LYS A 991 9.73 -6.51 2.59
CA LYS A 991 10.86 -7.24 2.00
C LYS A 991 10.97 -8.69 2.54
N ILE A 992 10.71 -8.88 3.84
CA ILE A 992 10.65 -10.22 4.44
C ILE A 992 9.49 -11.06 3.85
N LEU A 993 8.30 -10.46 3.62
CA LEU A 993 7.18 -11.16 2.98
C LEU A 993 7.41 -11.43 1.48
N ASP A 994 8.14 -10.56 0.78
CA ASP A 994 8.55 -10.77 -0.61
C ASP A 994 9.56 -11.94 -0.70
N ALA A 995 10.43 -12.10 0.31
CA ALA A 995 11.31 -13.26 0.43
C ALA A 995 10.54 -14.55 0.78
N PHE A 996 9.49 -14.49 1.60
CA PHE A 996 8.58 -15.63 1.83
C PHE A 996 7.83 -16.03 0.55
N GLN A 997 7.45 -15.04 -0.28
CA GLN A 997 6.83 -15.28 -1.59
C GLN A 997 7.81 -16.02 -2.52
N ASN A 998 9.08 -15.61 -2.58
CA ASN A 998 10.09 -16.27 -3.42
C ASN A 998 10.15 -17.79 -3.15
N LEU A 999 10.36 -18.18 -1.88
CA LEU A 999 10.41 -19.61 -1.52
C LEU A 999 9.08 -20.32 -1.79
N ARG A 1000 7.93 -19.64 -1.61
CA ARG A 1000 6.62 -20.23 -1.90
C ARG A 1000 6.43 -20.57 -3.38
N LEU A 1001 6.87 -19.70 -4.31
CA LEU A 1001 6.68 -19.90 -5.74
C LEU A 1001 7.35 -21.21 -6.21
N VAL A 1002 8.59 -21.45 -5.78
CA VAL A 1002 9.34 -22.68 -6.09
C VAL A 1002 8.65 -23.93 -5.55
N ILE A 1003 8.17 -23.89 -4.29
CA ILE A 1003 7.43 -25.02 -3.68
C ILE A 1003 6.07 -25.25 -4.37
N GLU A 1004 5.47 -24.21 -4.94
CA GLU A 1004 4.19 -24.33 -5.67
C GLU A 1004 4.37 -24.85 -7.10
N LYS A 1005 5.57 -24.68 -7.70
CA LYS A 1005 5.99 -25.30 -8.97
C LYS A 1005 6.23 -26.79 -8.80
N ASP A 1006 7.12 -27.16 -7.88
CA ASP A 1006 7.57 -28.54 -7.65
C ASP A 1006 7.17 -29.02 -6.24
N PRO A 1007 5.89 -29.43 -6.03
CA PRO A 1007 5.37 -29.75 -4.70
C PRO A 1007 5.78 -31.15 -4.20
N THR A 1008 6.28 -32.03 -5.08
CA THR A 1008 6.70 -33.41 -4.78
C THR A 1008 8.22 -33.52 -4.81
N THR A 1009 8.81 -34.01 -3.72
CA THR A 1009 10.28 -34.07 -3.62
C THR A 1009 10.87 -35.26 -4.39
N THR A 1010 11.99 -35.06 -5.08
CA THR A 1010 12.75 -36.16 -5.72
C THR A 1010 13.36 -37.09 -4.64
N PRO A 1011 13.77 -38.34 -4.96
CA PRO A 1011 14.42 -39.22 -3.98
C PRO A 1011 15.72 -38.62 -3.42
N HIS A 1012 16.52 -37.96 -4.26
CA HIS A 1012 17.75 -37.26 -3.83
C HIS A 1012 17.44 -36.03 -2.98
N GLU A 1013 16.46 -35.22 -3.38
CA GLU A 1013 15.99 -34.07 -2.60
C GLU A 1013 15.44 -34.50 -1.23
N ALA A 1014 14.69 -35.60 -1.13
CA ALA A 1014 14.22 -36.14 0.14
C ALA A 1014 15.37 -36.55 1.07
N VAL A 1015 16.46 -37.11 0.53
CA VAL A 1015 17.69 -37.42 1.27
C VAL A 1015 18.42 -36.15 1.72
N LEU A 1016 18.53 -35.14 0.84
CA LEU A 1016 19.09 -33.81 1.15
C LEU A 1016 18.31 -33.06 2.23
N LEU A 1017 16.97 -33.09 2.17
CA LEU A 1017 16.10 -32.50 3.18
C LEU A 1017 16.26 -33.19 4.53
N LYS A 1018 16.48 -34.52 4.55
CA LYS A 1018 16.75 -35.29 5.76
C LYS A 1018 18.13 -35.00 6.35
N SER A 1019 19.18 -34.90 5.53
CA SER A 1019 20.55 -34.63 5.99
C SER A 1019 20.73 -33.20 6.53
N THR A 1020 20.02 -32.23 5.98
CA THR A 1020 20.06 -30.82 6.39
C THR A 1020 19.16 -30.47 7.58
N LEU A 1021 18.24 -31.36 7.98
CA LEU A 1021 17.19 -31.10 8.98
C LEU A 1021 17.71 -30.52 10.31
N ALA A 1022 18.84 -30.99 10.81
CA ALA A 1022 19.44 -30.48 12.06
C ALA A 1022 19.87 -29.00 11.94
N GLU A 1023 20.48 -28.61 10.82
CA GLU A 1023 20.90 -27.22 10.59
C GLU A 1023 19.68 -26.32 10.30
N ARG A 1024 18.72 -26.81 9.50
CA ARG A 1024 17.47 -26.10 9.17
C ARG A 1024 16.65 -25.80 10.42
N THR A 1025 16.48 -26.77 11.32
CA THR A 1025 15.76 -26.57 12.57
C THR A 1025 16.49 -25.65 13.54
N GLU A 1026 17.83 -25.67 13.61
CA GLU A 1026 18.57 -24.70 14.42
C GLU A 1026 18.41 -23.27 13.86
N LEU A 1027 18.54 -23.11 12.54
CA LEU A 1027 18.40 -21.83 11.84
C LEU A 1027 16.97 -21.27 11.98
N SER A 1028 15.94 -22.09 11.78
CA SER A 1028 14.55 -21.66 11.91
C SER A 1028 14.19 -21.25 13.34
N HIS A 1029 14.67 -21.97 14.36
CA HIS A 1029 14.50 -21.57 15.76
C HIS A 1029 15.21 -20.24 16.08
N ARG A 1030 16.43 -20.01 15.56
CA ARG A 1030 17.13 -18.72 15.71
C ARG A 1030 16.36 -17.56 15.03
N ILE A 1031 15.80 -17.79 13.84
CA ILE A 1031 14.95 -16.81 13.14
C ILE A 1031 13.64 -16.54 13.90
N PHE A 1032 12.95 -17.59 14.37
CA PHE A 1032 11.77 -17.46 15.22
C PHE A 1032 12.05 -16.64 16.49
N LEU A 1033 13.17 -16.89 17.15
CA LEU A 1033 13.57 -16.15 18.35
C LEU A 1033 13.80 -14.65 18.06
N ARG A 1034 14.41 -14.30 16.91
CA ARG A 1034 14.54 -12.90 16.46
C ARG A 1034 13.15 -12.24 16.27
N PHE A 1035 12.21 -12.89 15.57
CA PHE A 1035 10.83 -12.39 15.45
C PHE A 1035 10.13 -12.26 16.80
N TYR A 1036 10.30 -13.23 17.71
CA TYR A 1036 9.71 -13.23 19.04
C TYR A 1036 10.21 -12.07 19.91
N MET A 1037 11.51 -11.77 19.86
CA MET A 1037 12.10 -10.62 20.57
C MET A 1037 11.59 -9.28 20.00
N LEU A 1038 11.57 -9.11 18.67
CA LEU A 1038 11.02 -7.92 18.02
C LEU A 1038 9.54 -7.69 18.41
N ALA A 1039 8.73 -8.75 18.35
CA ALA A 1039 7.32 -8.70 18.73
C ALA A 1039 7.12 -8.37 20.21
N SER A 1040 7.93 -8.94 21.09
CA SER A 1040 7.89 -8.68 22.54
C SER A 1040 8.25 -7.23 22.85
N ALA A 1041 9.36 -6.72 22.30
CA ALA A 1041 9.78 -5.32 22.47
C ALA A 1041 8.73 -4.34 21.92
N MET A 1042 8.13 -4.61 20.75
CA MET A 1042 7.09 -3.74 20.18
C MET A 1042 5.81 -3.70 21.04
N LYS A 1043 5.42 -4.85 21.60
CA LYS A 1043 4.25 -5.00 22.47
C LYS A 1043 4.45 -4.33 23.84
N LEU A 1044 5.60 -4.56 24.47
CA LEU A 1044 5.95 -3.98 25.77
C LEU A 1044 6.34 -2.49 25.66
N GLY A 1045 6.90 -2.07 24.52
CA GLY A 1045 7.50 -0.75 24.34
C GLY A 1045 8.81 -0.57 25.12
N PHE A 1046 9.52 -1.67 25.35
CA PHE A 1046 10.80 -1.73 26.06
C PHE A 1046 11.99 -1.49 25.10
N PRO A 1047 13.14 -1.00 25.61
CA PRO A 1047 14.39 -0.94 24.86
C PRO A 1047 14.79 -2.31 24.29
N PHE A 1048 15.55 -2.30 23.20
CA PHE A 1048 15.95 -3.50 22.46
C PHE A 1048 17.42 -3.86 22.77
N PRO A 1049 17.80 -5.15 22.88
CA PRO A 1049 19.18 -5.54 23.12
C PRO A 1049 20.10 -5.14 21.96
N ASP A 1050 21.38 -4.90 22.25
CA ASP A 1050 22.40 -4.54 21.25
C ASP A 1050 22.65 -5.64 20.23
N ASN A 1051 22.89 -6.86 20.72
CA ASN A 1051 23.35 -7.98 19.92
C ASN A 1051 22.32 -9.11 19.88
N LEU A 1052 22.03 -9.60 18.67
CA LEU A 1052 21.15 -10.73 18.43
C LEU A 1052 21.95 -12.03 18.26
N PRO A 1053 21.39 -13.20 18.61
CA PRO A 1053 22.01 -14.49 18.31
C PRO A 1053 22.34 -14.60 16.82
N SER A 1054 23.62 -14.89 16.51
CA SER A 1054 24.10 -15.03 15.12
C SER A 1054 23.41 -16.20 14.43
N THR A 1055 22.91 -15.99 13.22
CA THR A 1055 22.36 -17.04 12.33
C THR A 1055 23.40 -17.58 11.34
N LYS A 1056 24.58 -16.95 11.24
CA LYS A 1056 25.59 -17.24 10.23
C LYS A 1056 26.10 -18.68 10.33
N HIS A 1057 26.60 -19.09 11.50
CA HIS A 1057 27.20 -20.43 11.68
C HIS A 1057 26.29 -21.59 11.26
N SER A 1058 25.00 -21.58 11.62
CA SER A 1058 24.05 -22.64 11.25
C SER A 1058 23.80 -22.68 9.74
N ARG A 1059 23.72 -21.50 9.09
CA ARG A 1059 23.63 -21.36 7.63
C ARG A 1059 24.91 -21.85 6.93
N ASP A 1060 26.08 -21.50 7.48
CA ASP A 1060 27.39 -21.79 6.89
C ASP A 1060 27.69 -23.29 6.93
N ARG A 1061 27.42 -23.96 8.08
CA ARG A 1061 27.47 -25.43 8.18
C ARG A 1061 26.53 -26.13 7.20
N MET A 1062 25.37 -25.55 6.91
CA MET A 1062 24.42 -26.10 5.95
C MET A 1062 24.92 -25.97 4.50
N MET A 1063 25.51 -24.84 4.12
CA MET A 1063 26.16 -24.68 2.81
C MET A 1063 27.34 -25.64 2.63
N VAL A 1064 28.18 -25.81 3.66
CA VAL A 1064 29.27 -26.80 3.63
C VAL A 1064 28.74 -28.22 3.46
N LYS A 1065 27.65 -28.60 4.14
CA LYS A 1065 26.99 -29.91 3.94
C LYS A 1065 26.46 -30.12 2.52
N LEU A 1066 25.89 -29.09 1.88
CA LEU A 1066 25.44 -29.17 0.49
C LEU A 1066 26.62 -29.40 -0.46
N ASN A 1067 27.71 -28.65 -0.31
CA ASN A 1067 28.90 -28.84 -1.14
C ASN A 1067 29.54 -30.23 -0.93
N ILE A 1068 29.57 -30.73 0.31
CA ILE A 1068 30.04 -32.11 0.60
C ILE A 1068 29.18 -33.14 -0.15
N TYR A 1069 27.84 -33.01 -0.11
CA TYR A 1069 26.94 -33.93 -0.79
C TYR A 1069 27.08 -33.88 -2.33
N ARG A 1070 27.32 -32.69 -2.91
CA ARG A 1070 27.67 -32.56 -4.35
C ARG A 1070 29.03 -33.19 -4.68
N GLY A 1071 30.00 -33.10 -3.77
CA GLY A 1071 31.37 -33.61 -3.97
C GLY A 1071 31.55 -35.11 -3.72
N SER A 1072 30.67 -35.75 -2.93
CA SER A 1072 30.69 -37.19 -2.69
C SER A 1072 30.17 -37.97 -3.90
N GLN A 1073 30.99 -38.84 -4.47
CA GLN A 1073 30.57 -39.81 -5.49
C GLN A 1073 29.55 -40.82 -4.90
N PRO A 1074 28.66 -41.43 -5.72
CA PRO A 1074 27.50 -42.20 -5.22
C PRO A 1074 27.84 -43.45 -4.38
N GLU A 1075 29.03 -44.02 -4.56
CA GLU A 1075 29.38 -45.39 -4.15
C GLU A 1075 29.20 -45.69 -2.64
N GLU A 1076 29.42 -44.70 -1.74
CA GLU A 1076 29.27 -44.91 -0.29
C GLU A 1076 27.82 -44.74 0.20
N TYR A 1077 26.96 -44.06 -0.58
CA TYR A 1077 25.57 -43.76 -0.24
C TYR A 1077 24.56 -44.69 -0.90
N GLU A 1078 24.79 -45.15 -2.14
CA GLU A 1078 23.91 -46.13 -2.81
C GLU A 1078 23.84 -47.46 -2.04
N GLN A 1079 24.95 -47.88 -1.42
CA GLN A 1079 25.06 -49.12 -0.63
C GLN A 1079 24.05 -49.20 0.54
N ASN A 1080 23.56 -48.05 1.04
CA ASN A 1080 22.74 -47.95 2.25
C ASN A 1080 21.26 -47.56 2.00
N ASN A 1081 20.86 -47.22 0.76
CA ASN A 1081 19.55 -46.59 0.54
C ASN A 1081 18.89 -46.99 -0.80
N VAL A 1082 18.10 -48.06 -0.76
CA VAL A 1082 17.49 -48.74 -1.93
C VAL A 1082 16.61 -47.83 -2.83
N MET A 1083 16.12 -46.69 -2.33
CA MET A 1083 15.25 -45.78 -3.10
C MET A 1083 15.97 -44.81 -4.04
N ALA A 1084 17.29 -44.67 -3.97
CA ALA A 1084 18.06 -43.70 -4.79
C ALA A 1084 18.96 -44.35 -5.85
N ALA A 1085 19.05 -45.68 -5.88
CA ALA A 1085 19.94 -46.43 -6.75
C ALA A 1085 19.59 -46.22 -8.24
N GLY A 1086 20.55 -45.71 -9.02
CA GLY A 1086 20.43 -45.59 -10.49
C GLY A 1086 19.84 -44.29 -11.05
N SER A 1087 19.74 -43.20 -10.26
CA SER A 1087 19.39 -41.86 -10.77
C SER A 1087 20.56 -40.89 -10.59
N GLU A 1088 20.96 -40.18 -11.65
CA GLU A 1088 22.00 -39.16 -11.55
C GLU A 1088 21.55 -37.98 -10.67
N ILE A 1089 22.48 -37.43 -9.88
CA ILE A 1089 22.22 -36.24 -9.07
C ILE A 1089 22.22 -35.02 -10.00
N THR A 1090 21.13 -34.26 -10.04
CA THR A 1090 21.02 -33.05 -10.87
C THR A 1090 21.13 -31.77 -10.05
N ASP A 1091 21.58 -30.66 -10.66
CA ASP A 1091 21.63 -29.36 -9.97
C ASP A 1091 20.24 -28.86 -9.52
N ASN A 1092 19.16 -29.35 -10.15
CA ASN A 1092 17.79 -29.06 -9.74
C ASN A 1092 17.49 -29.61 -8.33
N ASP A 1093 18.03 -30.77 -7.95
CA ASP A 1093 17.81 -31.40 -6.62
C ASP A 1093 18.32 -30.53 -5.46
N PHE A 1094 19.25 -29.61 -5.72
CA PHE A 1094 19.78 -28.68 -4.74
C PHE A 1094 19.10 -27.29 -4.78
N ALA A 1095 18.40 -26.95 -5.87
CA ALA A 1095 17.89 -25.60 -6.13
C ALA A 1095 16.99 -25.09 -4.99
N LEU A 1096 16.07 -25.93 -4.49
CA LEU A 1096 15.17 -25.56 -3.39
C LEU A 1096 15.93 -25.18 -2.11
N LEU A 1097 17.01 -25.89 -1.78
CA LEU A 1097 17.81 -25.63 -0.58
C LEU A 1097 18.68 -24.37 -0.74
N TYR A 1098 19.19 -24.09 -1.93
CA TYR A 1098 19.85 -22.80 -2.22
C TYR A 1098 18.90 -21.61 -2.09
N ILE A 1099 17.68 -21.75 -2.59
CA ILE A 1099 16.68 -20.68 -2.51
C ILE A 1099 16.23 -20.48 -1.05
N TYR A 1100 16.07 -21.56 -0.28
CA TYR A 1100 15.86 -21.48 1.16
C TYR A 1100 17.00 -20.77 1.90
N ILE A 1101 18.27 -21.05 1.56
CA ILE A 1101 19.45 -20.34 2.12
C ILE A 1101 19.41 -18.85 1.77
N LEU A 1102 19.19 -18.53 0.49
CA LEU A 1102 19.17 -17.16 -0.02
C LEU A 1102 18.09 -16.33 0.69
N VAL A 1103 16.88 -16.89 0.78
CA VAL A 1103 15.76 -16.29 1.52
C VAL A 1103 16.06 -16.15 3.01
N CYS A 1104 16.74 -17.12 3.66
CA CYS A 1104 17.20 -16.96 5.04
C CYS A 1104 18.21 -15.82 5.21
N VAL A 1105 19.08 -15.57 4.23
CA VAL A 1105 19.99 -14.41 4.26
C VAL A 1105 19.20 -13.10 4.21
N THR A 1106 18.26 -12.97 3.26
CA THR A 1106 17.41 -11.77 3.14
C THR A 1106 16.58 -11.52 4.40
N ILE A 1107 15.93 -12.57 4.94
CA ILE A 1107 15.17 -12.48 6.20
C ILE A 1107 16.07 -12.03 7.36
N THR A 1108 17.27 -12.61 7.49
CA THR A 1108 18.15 -12.30 8.63
C THR A 1108 18.79 -10.92 8.55
N SER A 1109 19.06 -10.39 7.35
CA SER A 1109 19.50 -9.00 7.17
C SER A 1109 18.39 -7.98 7.44
N GLU A 1110 17.16 -8.24 6.98
CA GLU A 1110 16.02 -7.36 7.26
C GLU A 1110 15.65 -7.39 8.75
N LEU A 1111 15.76 -8.54 9.43
CA LEU A 1111 15.63 -8.62 10.89
C LEU A 1111 16.69 -7.78 11.64
N GLU A 1112 17.90 -7.64 11.10
CA GLU A 1112 18.95 -6.77 11.66
C GLU A 1112 18.69 -5.28 11.40
N ILE A 1113 18.03 -4.93 10.28
CA ILE A 1113 17.52 -3.58 10.01
C ILE A 1113 16.36 -3.26 10.97
N LEU A 1114 15.41 -4.18 11.16
CA LEU A 1114 14.32 -4.04 12.13
C LEU A 1114 14.83 -3.89 13.56
N ALA A 1115 15.89 -4.61 13.95
CA ALA A 1115 16.53 -4.46 15.26
C ALA A 1115 17.05 -3.04 15.49
N LYS A 1116 17.75 -2.45 14.51
CA LYS A 1116 18.22 -1.06 14.57
C LYS A 1116 17.07 -0.06 14.64
N LEU A 1117 16.04 -0.23 13.80
CA LEU A 1117 14.84 0.61 13.84
C LEU A 1117 14.05 0.50 15.16
N MET A 1118 14.20 -0.61 15.89
CA MET A 1118 13.65 -0.81 17.24
C MET A 1118 14.50 -0.13 18.31
N GLN A 1119 15.83 -0.20 18.21
CA GLN A 1119 16.78 0.56 19.04
C GLN A 1119 16.55 2.08 18.88
N ASP A 1120 16.37 2.57 17.65
CA ASP A 1120 16.02 3.98 17.37
C ASP A 1120 14.69 4.42 18.00
N LEU A 1121 13.74 3.48 18.19
CA LEU A 1121 12.37 3.76 18.61
C LEU A 1121 12.18 3.67 20.14
N PHE A 1122 12.90 2.77 20.81
CA PHE A 1122 12.76 2.48 22.24
C PHE A 1122 14.03 2.67 23.06
N GLY A 1123 15.19 2.87 22.42
CA GLY A 1123 16.49 2.86 23.05
C GLY A 1123 17.14 1.48 23.07
N VAL A 1124 18.42 1.49 23.46
CA VAL A 1124 19.22 0.29 23.78
C VAL A 1124 19.00 -0.07 25.26
N ILE A 1125 19.14 -1.36 25.59
CA ILE A 1125 19.18 -1.83 26.98
C ILE A 1125 20.53 -1.45 27.61
N ASP A 1126 20.49 -0.61 28.64
CA ASP A 1126 21.67 -0.16 29.41
C ASP A 1126 21.55 -0.60 30.88
N GLU A 1127 22.67 -0.82 31.57
CA GLU A 1127 22.65 -1.31 32.96
C GLU A 1127 21.96 -0.33 33.92
N GLU A 1128 22.17 0.98 33.72
CA GLU A 1128 21.51 2.06 34.49
C GLU A 1128 19.97 2.03 34.41
N MET A 1129 19.36 1.35 33.43
CA MET A 1129 17.90 1.25 33.32
C MET A 1129 17.27 0.25 34.29
N PHE A 1130 18.06 -0.65 34.88
CA PHE A 1130 17.57 -1.74 35.73
C PHE A 1130 18.05 -1.62 37.18
N ASP A 1131 18.39 -0.41 37.61
CA ASP A 1131 18.87 -0.11 38.95
C ASP A 1131 17.76 -0.39 40.00
N ILE A 1132 17.87 -1.54 40.68
CA ILE A 1132 16.89 -2.03 41.69
C ILE A 1132 16.90 -1.14 42.95
N SER A 1133 17.88 -0.26 43.09
CA SER A 1133 18.09 0.66 44.20
C SER A 1133 16.94 1.66 44.48
N TYR A 1134 15.96 1.77 43.58
CA TYR A 1134 14.80 2.67 43.69
C TYR A 1134 13.42 1.96 43.78
N SER A 1135 13.37 0.64 44.00
CA SER A 1135 12.13 -0.13 44.25
C SER A 1135 11.99 -0.58 45.70
#